data_AF-A0A2V7F773-F1
#
_entry.id   AF-A0A2V7F773-F1
#
_cell.length_a   1.000
_cell.length_b   1.000
_cell.length_c   1.000
_cell.angle_alpha   90.00
_cell.angle_beta   90.00
_cell.angle_gamma   90.00
#
_symmetry.space_group_name_H-M   'P 1'
#
loop_
_entity.id
_entity.type
_entity.pdbx_description
1 polymer ?
#
loop_
_entity_poly.entity_id
_entity_poly.type
_entity_poly.pdbx_seq_one_letter_code
_entity_poly.pdbx_strand_id
1 'polypeptide(L)'
;MSILVSDPFGVAGDQAMPSLELALDPELAQQHLRDRLPRLAGKNGSVQLRTIRVTRYKPGRRCVIEYEVGVERPDGSPEAVVLVGKVMAHRYGKSGYRLLDAFWRAGFQSGSPDGISVPEPVGHVPKFQMWLQRKVSGRAATALLAAPGGVALARRIAEAADKLHRAKVPTERRHTMADELRILHERLPTVAQAEPQWAGRIERLLEACDHLGTATPKPTTCGIHRDFYADQVIVNGERLFLLDFDLYCEGDPALDIGNFLGHITEQSLRTLGDAGALADREQAMEERFVALSGAAPAAVRVYATLTLVRHVYLSTLFPERRPFIQSLIELCEERLGVTRHWQFDESTALDFRKVSPTTGRPLSLLIYSHDGAGLGHLRRNTLIATRFLEEMSGSNVLMLVGCPLGAFFELPPGVDFVKVPSIRKVDTGVWDSWTPGLSLEKTKAIRAATIRNAAEHFRPDLFLVDHSPTGVWGELVPTLQMLKGLKDPPKVILGLRDILDAPEVTRELWRRDGAYDVISRYYDSVFVFGSPEVFDTTAQYGLDGAFVGEVTYCGYLCSEEAHTANAHMRAAPRIANNKLVVVAAGGGYDAYPMMSACLKAFQLFGKDLPFEAVVITGPLMEHEQRESLRRQAQGLPVRVLRYVNDLGYMNVADLVVTMAGYNTLLEAIRLRKRILAIPREGPSAEQRIRCEVFSRLGLVQAIRPEQLSPSRLVQAILENLDAGPITPVPLRMDALTTVVRQMRRLLQSDTAQPTSGAHVP
;
A
#
# COMPACT_ATOMS: atom_id res chain seq x y z
N MET A 1 13.02 -25.29 -54.90
CA MET A 1 12.53 -25.58 -53.54
C MET A 1 11.28 -24.77 -53.33
N SER A 2 10.17 -25.39 -52.94
CA SER A 2 8.95 -24.67 -52.55
C SER A 2 9.20 -23.91 -51.25
N ILE A 3 9.09 -22.58 -51.29
CA ILE A 3 9.22 -21.73 -50.11
C ILE A 3 8.01 -21.98 -49.21
N LEU A 4 8.25 -22.31 -47.94
CA LEU A 4 7.17 -22.56 -46.99
C LEU A 4 6.59 -21.24 -46.47
N VAL A 5 5.28 -21.05 -46.62
CA VAL A 5 4.56 -19.89 -46.07
C VAL A 5 3.66 -20.36 -44.93
N SER A 6 3.78 -19.70 -43.77
CA SER A 6 2.95 -19.95 -42.60
C SER A 6 2.23 -18.66 -42.21
N ASP A 7 0.94 -18.60 -42.50
CA ASP A 7 0.04 -17.50 -42.11
C ASP A 7 -1.09 -18.00 -41.20
N PRO A 8 -0.82 -18.21 -39.90
CA PRO A 8 -1.82 -18.71 -38.96
C PRO A 8 -2.93 -17.70 -38.66
N PHE A 9 -2.82 -16.44 -39.12
CA PHE A 9 -3.78 -15.38 -38.82
C PHE A 9 -4.59 -14.94 -40.04
N GLY A 10 -4.33 -15.49 -41.23
CA GLY A 10 -5.01 -15.11 -42.48
C GLY A 10 -4.78 -13.64 -42.86
N VAL A 11 -3.60 -13.10 -42.56
CA VAL A 11 -3.31 -11.66 -42.73
C VAL A 11 -3.31 -11.20 -44.18
N ALA A 12 -3.14 -12.12 -45.14
CA ALA A 12 -3.25 -11.80 -46.57
C ALA A 12 -4.62 -11.22 -46.94
N GLY A 13 -5.69 -11.54 -46.19
CA GLY A 13 -7.04 -11.04 -46.44
C GLY A 13 -7.35 -9.66 -45.83
N ASP A 14 -6.42 -9.04 -45.09
CA ASP A 14 -6.66 -7.77 -44.41
C ASP A 14 -6.80 -6.60 -45.40
N GLN A 15 -8.05 -6.19 -45.65
CA GLN A 15 -8.38 -5.10 -46.55
C GLN A 15 -7.79 -3.74 -46.13
N ALA A 16 -7.50 -3.55 -44.84
CA ALA A 16 -6.86 -2.34 -44.33
C ALA A 16 -5.32 -2.38 -44.46
N MET A 17 -4.74 -3.55 -44.78
CA MET A 17 -3.30 -3.75 -44.97
C MET A 17 -3.00 -4.56 -46.24
N PRO A 18 -3.37 -4.06 -47.45
CA PRO A 18 -3.29 -4.81 -48.70
C PRO A 18 -1.85 -5.19 -49.12
N SER A 19 -0.83 -4.55 -48.54
CA SER A 19 0.57 -4.88 -48.77
C SER A 19 1.00 -6.22 -48.15
N LEU A 20 0.20 -6.80 -47.25
CA LEU A 20 0.50 -8.09 -46.60
C LEU A 20 0.36 -9.28 -47.54
N GLU A 21 -0.63 -9.27 -48.43
CA GLU A 21 -0.78 -10.28 -49.49
C GLU A 21 0.51 -10.37 -50.32
N LEU A 22 1.02 -9.21 -50.76
CA LEU A 22 2.25 -9.11 -51.53
C LEU A 22 3.49 -9.53 -50.74
N ALA A 23 3.52 -9.27 -49.43
CA ALA A 23 4.63 -9.61 -48.56
C ALA A 23 4.72 -11.12 -48.27
N LEU A 24 3.59 -11.83 -48.37
CA LEU A 24 3.51 -13.28 -48.20
C LEU A 24 3.67 -14.07 -49.49
N ASP A 25 3.63 -13.40 -50.65
CA ASP A 25 3.94 -14.01 -51.95
C ASP A 25 5.43 -14.41 -52.01
N PRO A 26 5.74 -15.72 -52.17
CA PRO A 26 7.12 -16.18 -52.16
C PRO A 26 8.00 -15.65 -53.29
N GLU A 27 7.45 -15.46 -54.49
CA GLU A 27 8.21 -15.03 -55.66
C GLU A 27 8.54 -13.55 -55.56
N LEU A 28 7.55 -12.73 -55.20
CA LEU A 28 7.72 -11.29 -54.95
C LEU A 28 8.65 -11.05 -53.77
N ALA A 29 8.49 -11.79 -52.66
CA ALA A 29 9.36 -11.69 -51.50
C ALA A 29 10.82 -12.05 -51.87
N GLN A 30 11.05 -13.15 -52.58
CA GLN A 30 12.39 -13.55 -53.03
C GLN A 30 13.03 -12.49 -53.94
N GLN A 31 12.28 -11.94 -54.90
CA GLN A 31 12.76 -10.89 -55.79
C GLN A 31 13.18 -9.66 -55.00
N HIS A 32 12.30 -9.15 -54.12
CA HIS A 32 12.57 -7.92 -53.38
C HIS A 32 13.71 -8.08 -52.36
N LEU A 33 13.84 -9.24 -51.70
CA LEU A 33 14.94 -9.50 -50.76
C LEU A 33 16.29 -9.60 -51.49
N ARG A 34 16.33 -10.16 -52.71
CA ARG A 34 17.55 -10.21 -53.55
C ARG A 34 17.98 -8.81 -53.99
N ASP A 35 17.06 -8.02 -54.53
CA ASP A 35 17.41 -6.77 -55.23
C ASP A 35 17.66 -5.58 -54.28
N ARG A 36 17.25 -5.68 -53.01
CA ARG A 36 17.15 -4.49 -52.11
C ARG A 36 17.96 -4.58 -50.81
N LEU A 37 18.73 -5.64 -50.57
CA LEU A 37 19.45 -5.85 -49.29
C LEU A 37 20.99 -5.90 -49.43
N PRO A 38 21.65 -4.83 -49.90
CA PRO A 38 23.10 -4.81 -50.08
C PRO A 38 23.87 -4.90 -48.75
N ARG A 39 23.25 -4.54 -47.62
CA ARG A 39 23.85 -4.71 -46.27
C ARG A 39 23.96 -6.16 -45.83
N LEU A 40 23.08 -7.03 -46.33
CA LEU A 40 23.01 -8.42 -45.88
C LEU A 40 24.06 -9.29 -46.58
N ALA A 41 24.13 -9.21 -47.92
CA ALA A 41 24.98 -10.07 -48.75
C ALA A 41 26.20 -9.36 -49.38
N GLY A 42 26.27 -8.02 -49.31
CA GLY A 42 27.25 -7.23 -50.06
C GLY A 42 26.87 -7.05 -51.54
N LYS A 43 27.66 -6.27 -52.29
CA LYS A 43 27.34 -5.91 -53.69
C LYS A 43 27.27 -7.10 -54.66
N ASN A 44 27.95 -8.22 -54.33
CA ASN A 44 28.07 -9.41 -55.18
C ASN A 44 27.62 -10.71 -54.47
N GLY A 45 26.92 -10.62 -53.33
CA GLY A 45 26.41 -11.80 -52.62
C GLY A 45 25.01 -12.21 -53.07
N SER A 46 24.60 -13.44 -52.71
CA SER A 46 23.29 -14.00 -53.03
C SER A 46 22.40 -14.09 -51.78
N VAL A 47 21.09 -13.92 -51.95
CA VAL A 47 20.09 -14.11 -50.90
C VAL A 47 19.01 -15.08 -51.41
N GLN A 48 18.78 -16.15 -50.68
CA GLN A 48 17.80 -17.18 -51.02
C GLN A 48 16.79 -17.36 -49.89
N LEU A 49 15.54 -16.98 -50.14
CA LEU A 49 14.40 -17.17 -49.25
C LEU A 49 14.07 -18.65 -49.09
N ARG A 50 13.90 -19.07 -47.83
CA ARG A 50 13.56 -20.44 -47.43
C ARG A 50 12.15 -20.52 -46.88
N THR A 51 11.80 -19.62 -45.96
CA THR A 51 10.48 -19.62 -45.30
C THR A 51 9.97 -18.21 -45.04
N ILE A 52 8.64 -18.05 -45.07
CA ILE A 52 7.92 -16.86 -44.62
C ILE A 52 6.98 -17.28 -43.49
N ARG A 53 7.03 -16.58 -42.35
CA ARG A 53 6.19 -16.88 -41.18
C ARG A 53 5.62 -15.63 -40.55
N VAL A 54 4.31 -15.53 -40.47
CA VAL A 54 3.66 -14.47 -39.68
C VAL A 54 3.75 -14.82 -38.19
N THR A 55 4.30 -13.91 -37.39
CA THR A 55 4.54 -14.15 -35.96
C THR A 55 3.68 -13.29 -35.04
N ARG A 56 3.29 -12.08 -35.48
CA ARG A 56 2.38 -11.22 -34.73
C ARG A 56 1.49 -10.44 -35.69
N TYR A 57 0.23 -10.30 -35.33
CA TYR A 57 -0.77 -9.57 -36.10
C TYR A 57 -1.72 -8.81 -35.19
N LYS A 58 -1.99 -7.54 -35.54
CA LYS A 58 -3.12 -6.75 -35.02
C LYS A 58 -3.92 -6.27 -36.23
N PRO A 59 -5.15 -6.77 -36.43
CA PRO A 59 -5.98 -6.44 -37.59
C PRO A 59 -6.05 -4.94 -37.89
N GLY A 60 -5.83 -4.58 -39.15
CA GLY A 60 -5.85 -3.22 -39.67
C GLY A 60 -4.82 -2.26 -39.07
N ARG A 61 -3.82 -2.75 -38.33
CA ARG A 61 -2.87 -1.90 -37.61
C ARG A 61 -1.41 -2.27 -37.85
N ARG A 62 -1.02 -3.51 -37.56
CA ARG A 62 0.39 -3.93 -37.66
C ARG A 62 0.56 -5.42 -37.86
N CYS A 63 1.62 -5.80 -38.58
CA CYS A 63 2.02 -7.18 -38.79
C CYS A 63 3.54 -7.33 -38.65
N VAL A 64 3.98 -8.46 -38.10
CA VAL A 64 5.39 -8.87 -38.01
C VAL A 64 5.56 -10.20 -38.72
N ILE A 65 6.45 -10.22 -39.70
CA ILE A 65 6.72 -11.36 -40.59
C ILE A 65 8.19 -11.74 -40.45
N GLU A 66 8.47 -13.02 -40.26
CA GLU A 66 9.83 -13.56 -40.27
C GLU A 66 10.16 -14.17 -41.63
N TYR A 67 11.31 -13.81 -42.18
CA TYR A 67 11.87 -14.38 -43.41
C TYR A 67 13.15 -15.11 -43.07
N GLU A 68 13.19 -16.42 -43.25
CA GLU A 68 14.44 -17.18 -43.16
C GLU A 68 15.10 -17.18 -44.53
N VAL A 69 16.34 -16.69 -44.59
CA VAL A 69 17.11 -16.55 -45.83
C VAL A 69 18.48 -17.20 -45.68
N GLY A 70 18.92 -17.92 -46.70
CA GLY A 70 20.33 -18.26 -46.89
C GLY A 70 21.05 -17.08 -47.53
N VAL A 71 22.20 -16.71 -46.98
CA VAL A 71 23.02 -15.60 -47.45
C VAL A 71 24.40 -16.14 -47.82
N GLU A 72 24.83 -15.93 -49.05
CA GLU A 72 26.19 -16.24 -49.51
C GLU A 72 26.90 -14.93 -49.82
N ARG A 73 28.03 -14.70 -49.14
CA ARG A 73 28.88 -13.52 -49.37
C ARG A 73 30.07 -13.94 -50.25
N PRO A 74 30.62 -13.06 -51.09
CA PRO A 74 31.71 -13.40 -52.01
C PRO A 74 32.90 -14.12 -51.37
N ASP A 75 33.24 -13.75 -50.12
CA ASP A 75 34.39 -14.28 -49.37
C ASP A 75 33.97 -14.95 -48.04
N GLY A 76 32.70 -15.34 -47.88
CA GLY A 76 32.14 -15.83 -46.62
C GLY A 76 31.45 -17.18 -46.73
N SER A 77 31.42 -17.93 -45.62
CA SER A 77 30.61 -19.15 -45.53
C SER A 77 29.11 -18.83 -45.68
N PRO A 78 28.32 -19.69 -46.35
CA PRO A 78 26.87 -19.58 -46.37
C PRO A 78 26.31 -19.47 -44.95
N GLU A 79 25.47 -18.47 -44.71
CA GLU A 79 24.88 -18.18 -43.40
C GLU A 79 23.35 -18.23 -43.50
N ALA A 80 22.70 -18.93 -42.57
CA ALA A 80 21.26 -18.83 -42.40
C ALA A 80 20.93 -17.64 -41.50
N VAL A 81 20.12 -16.71 -42.01
CA VAL A 81 19.72 -15.49 -41.30
C VAL A 81 18.20 -15.41 -41.23
N VAL A 82 17.68 -15.03 -40.08
CA VAL A 82 16.26 -14.69 -39.93
C VAL A 82 16.10 -13.18 -39.91
N LEU A 83 15.28 -12.66 -40.82
CA LEU A 83 14.90 -11.26 -40.90
C LEU A 83 13.52 -11.07 -40.30
N VAL A 84 13.34 -9.98 -39.55
CA VAL A 84 12.04 -9.54 -39.04
C VAL A 84 11.58 -8.35 -39.85
N GLY A 85 10.50 -8.53 -40.61
CA GLY A 85 9.79 -7.52 -41.36
C GLY A 85 8.64 -6.94 -40.55
N LYS A 86 8.59 -5.60 -40.43
CA LYS A 86 7.50 -4.90 -39.73
C LYS A 86 6.68 -4.06 -40.71
N VAL A 87 5.37 -4.26 -40.70
CA VAL A 87 4.39 -3.58 -41.55
C VAL A 87 3.38 -2.84 -40.68
N MET A 88 3.04 -1.59 -41.02
CA MET A 88 2.14 -0.72 -40.24
C MET A 88 1.16 0.03 -41.17
N ALA A 89 -0.15 -0.01 -40.86
CA ALA A 89 -1.23 0.45 -41.75
C ALA A 89 -1.25 1.97 -42.02
N HIS A 90 -0.59 2.81 -41.20
CA HIS A 90 -0.64 4.28 -41.31
C HIS A 90 0.71 4.98 -41.05
N ARG A 91 1.81 4.23 -40.95
CA ARG A 91 3.17 4.78 -40.88
C ARG A 91 3.92 4.36 -42.13
N TYR A 92 3.71 5.12 -43.20
CA TYR A 92 4.35 4.86 -44.48
C TYR A 92 5.72 5.54 -44.55
N GLY A 93 6.73 4.78 -44.98
CA GLY A 93 8.04 5.33 -45.36
C GLY A 93 9.23 4.74 -44.59
N LYS A 94 10.40 5.33 -44.82
CA LYS A 94 11.69 4.87 -44.28
C LYS A 94 11.91 5.23 -42.80
N SER A 95 10.92 5.77 -42.09
CA SER A 95 11.12 6.40 -40.78
C SER A 95 11.61 5.42 -39.71
N GLY A 96 10.97 4.26 -39.57
CA GLY A 96 11.40 3.21 -38.63
C GLY A 96 12.80 2.67 -38.95
N TYR A 97 13.08 2.40 -40.23
CA TYR A 97 14.41 2.00 -40.70
C TYR A 97 15.48 3.08 -40.43
N ARG A 98 15.21 4.34 -40.78
CA ARG A 98 16.15 5.46 -40.59
C ARG A 98 16.49 5.69 -39.13
N LEU A 99 15.47 5.58 -38.26
CA LEU A 99 15.66 5.74 -36.82
C LEU A 99 16.54 4.62 -36.26
N LEU A 100 16.24 3.36 -36.61
CA LEU A 100 17.06 2.23 -36.20
C LEU A 100 18.49 2.31 -36.78
N ASP A 101 18.65 2.76 -38.03
CA ASP A 101 19.96 3.01 -38.65
C ASP A 101 20.73 4.13 -37.96
N ALA A 102 20.05 5.18 -37.50
CA ALA A 102 20.68 6.26 -36.75
C ALA A 102 21.22 5.75 -35.41
N PHE A 103 20.44 4.96 -34.65
CA PHE A 103 20.93 4.31 -33.43
C PHE A 103 22.09 3.37 -33.72
N TRP A 104 21.97 2.53 -34.75
CA TRP A 104 23.04 1.61 -35.14
C TRP A 104 24.36 2.33 -35.41
N ARG A 105 24.33 3.48 -36.09
CA ARG A 105 25.51 4.33 -36.33
C ARG A 105 25.96 5.12 -35.11
N ALA A 106 25.08 5.35 -34.14
CA ALA A 106 25.34 6.06 -32.89
C ALA A 106 25.88 5.13 -31.78
N GLY A 107 26.56 4.04 -32.12
CA GLY A 107 27.24 3.18 -31.15
C GLY A 107 26.43 1.96 -30.68
N PHE A 108 25.29 1.64 -31.32
CA PHE A 108 24.45 0.48 -30.96
C PHE A 108 24.62 -0.73 -31.90
N GLN A 109 25.68 -0.76 -32.70
CA GLN A 109 26.01 -1.91 -33.55
C GLN A 109 26.16 -3.23 -32.75
N SER A 110 26.06 -4.39 -33.42
CA SER A 110 26.18 -5.72 -32.79
C SER A 110 27.47 -5.92 -32.00
N GLY A 111 28.57 -5.27 -32.41
CA GLY A 111 29.87 -5.31 -31.74
C GLY A 111 30.08 -4.19 -30.72
N SER A 112 29.02 -3.53 -30.24
CA SER A 112 29.18 -2.41 -29.30
C SER A 112 29.92 -2.88 -28.02
N PRO A 113 30.96 -2.14 -27.57
CA PRO A 113 31.87 -2.60 -26.51
C PRO A 113 31.23 -2.66 -25.12
N ASP A 114 30.20 -1.84 -24.87
CA ASP A 114 29.43 -1.85 -23.62
C ASP A 114 28.36 -2.96 -23.55
N GLY A 115 28.23 -3.77 -24.60
CA GLY A 115 27.25 -4.83 -24.66
C GLY A 115 25.80 -4.34 -24.84
N ILE A 116 25.57 -3.10 -25.28
CA ILE A 116 24.23 -2.53 -25.49
C ILE A 116 24.05 -2.22 -26.98
N SER A 117 23.09 -2.89 -27.62
CA SER A 117 22.90 -2.87 -29.07
C SER A 117 21.43 -2.64 -29.45
N VAL A 118 21.19 -2.37 -30.73
CA VAL A 118 19.87 -2.49 -31.36
C VAL A 118 19.94 -3.58 -32.43
N PRO A 119 18.82 -4.15 -32.89
CA PRO A 119 18.83 -5.08 -34.02
C PRO A 119 19.42 -4.44 -35.28
N GLU A 120 20.16 -5.23 -36.07
CA GLU A 120 20.78 -4.73 -37.29
C GLU A 120 19.73 -4.26 -38.30
N PRO A 121 19.76 -2.98 -38.74
CA PRO A 121 18.86 -2.48 -39.77
C PRO A 121 19.34 -2.97 -41.14
N VAL A 122 18.53 -3.84 -41.76
CA VAL A 122 18.90 -4.55 -42.99
C VAL A 122 18.43 -3.79 -44.23
N GLY A 123 17.19 -3.30 -44.23
CA GLY A 123 16.67 -2.53 -45.37
C GLY A 123 15.19 -2.18 -45.24
N HIS A 124 14.61 -1.70 -46.34
CA HIS A 124 13.18 -1.45 -46.45
C HIS A 124 12.67 -1.85 -47.84
N VAL A 125 11.43 -2.34 -47.89
CA VAL A 125 10.75 -2.76 -49.12
C VAL A 125 9.49 -1.90 -49.27
N PRO A 126 9.54 -0.79 -50.05
CA PRO A 126 8.42 0.13 -50.20
C PRO A 126 7.14 -0.53 -50.69
N LYS A 127 7.23 -1.52 -51.59
CA LYS A 127 6.09 -2.24 -52.15
C LYS A 127 5.28 -2.96 -51.07
N PHE A 128 5.96 -3.48 -50.05
CA PHE A 128 5.35 -4.15 -48.90
C PHE A 128 5.07 -3.20 -47.74
N GLN A 129 5.40 -1.91 -47.89
CA GLN A 129 5.36 -0.92 -46.80
C GLN A 129 6.08 -1.43 -45.54
N MET A 130 7.17 -2.15 -45.76
CA MET A 130 7.85 -2.95 -44.76
C MET A 130 9.28 -2.46 -44.57
N TRP A 131 9.77 -2.52 -43.34
CA TRP A 131 11.19 -2.44 -43.07
C TRP A 131 11.69 -3.69 -42.37
N LEU A 132 12.97 -4.00 -42.58
CA LEU A 132 13.61 -5.25 -42.21
C LEU A 132 14.77 -5.00 -41.26
N GLN A 133 14.83 -5.82 -40.22
CA GLN A 133 15.96 -5.93 -39.30
C GLN A 133 16.36 -7.39 -39.13
N ARG A 134 17.60 -7.63 -38.69
CA ARG A 134 18.03 -8.97 -38.30
C ARG A 134 17.32 -9.39 -37.01
N LYS A 135 16.87 -10.65 -36.94
CA LYS A 135 16.32 -11.23 -35.70
C LYS A 135 17.43 -11.37 -34.68
N VAL A 136 17.17 -10.91 -33.46
CA VAL A 136 18.07 -11.10 -32.33
C VAL A 136 17.64 -12.33 -31.54
N SER A 137 18.61 -13.14 -31.12
CA SER A 137 18.38 -14.23 -30.18
C SER A 137 18.34 -13.70 -28.75
N GLY A 138 17.70 -14.41 -27.83
CA GLY A 138 17.67 -14.06 -26.41
C GLY A 138 16.29 -14.18 -25.79
N ARG A 139 16.17 -13.73 -24.53
CA ARG A 139 14.93 -13.72 -23.75
C ARG A 139 14.56 -12.28 -23.37
N ALA A 140 13.27 -11.97 -23.31
CA ALA A 140 12.80 -10.68 -22.81
C ALA A 140 13.22 -10.46 -21.35
N ALA A 141 13.59 -9.23 -20.99
CA ALA A 141 14.02 -8.89 -19.64
C ALA A 141 12.92 -9.16 -18.61
N THR A 142 11.64 -9.08 -19.00
CA THR A 142 10.47 -9.39 -18.16
C THR A 142 10.59 -10.74 -17.46
N ALA A 143 11.12 -11.75 -18.15
CA ALA A 143 11.29 -13.10 -17.59
C ALA A 143 12.56 -13.29 -16.76
N LEU A 144 13.50 -12.34 -16.82
CA LEU A 144 14.82 -12.43 -16.19
C LEU A 144 14.96 -11.52 -14.97
N LEU A 145 14.20 -10.42 -14.90
CA LEU A 145 14.23 -9.51 -13.75
C LEU A 145 13.77 -10.18 -12.45
N ALA A 146 12.86 -11.15 -12.54
CA ALA A 146 12.41 -11.94 -11.40
C ALA A 146 13.40 -13.05 -10.97
N ALA A 147 14.46 -13.30 -11.75
CA ALA A 147 15.47 -14.32 -11.44
C ALA A 147 16.54 -13.78 -10.46
N PRO A 148 17.38 -14.65 -9.84
CA PRO A 148 18.42 -14.24 -8.88
C PRO A 148 19.41 -13.17 -9.41
N GLY A 149 19.64 -13.09 -10.71
CA GLY A 149 20.48 -12.07 -11.36
C GLY A 149 19.78 -10.73 -11.69
N GLY A 150 18.51 -10.58 -11.30
CA GLY A 150 17.67 -9.46 -11.70
C GLY A 150 18.20 -8.08 -11.31
N VAL A 151 18.83 -7.95 -10.14
CA VAL A 151 19.42 -6.66 -9.66
C VAL A 151 20.54 -6.19 -10.59
N ALA A 152 21.44 -7.09 -10.99
CA ALA A 152 22.51 -6.77 -11.92
C ALA A 152 21.95 -6.39 -13.29
N LEU A 153 20.95 -7.13 -13.78
CA LEU A 153 20.26 -6.80 -15.03
C LEU A 153 19.58 -5.42 -14.97
N ALA A 154 18.92 -5.10 -13.86
CA ALA A 154 18.25 -3.80 -13.67
C ALA A 154 19.23 -2.62 -13.79
N ARG A 155 20.43 -2.74 -13.19
CA ARG A 155 21.51 -1.75 -13.35
C ARG A 155 21.97 -1.60 -14.80
N ARG A 156 22.10 -2.71 -15.52
CA ARG A 156 22.49 -2.69 -16.95
C ARG A 156 21.42 -2.10 -17.86
N ILE A 157 20.15 -2.28 -17.50
CA ILE A 157 19.03 -1.64 -18.21
C ILE A 157 19.05 -0.12 -17.99
N ALA A 158 19.36 0.35 -16.78
CA ALA A 158 19.57 1.76 -16.52
C ALA A 158 20.73 2.35 -17.36
N GLU A 159 21.83 1.61 -17.51
CA GLU A 159 22.95 1.99 -18.39
C GLU A 159 22.52 2.05 -19.87
N ALA A 160 21.64 1.15 -20.31
CA ALA A 160 21.09 1.17 -21.66
C ALA A 160 20.17 2.37 -21.91
N ALA A 161 19.37 2.78 -20.92
CA ALA A 161 18.58 4.01 -21.01
C ALA A 161 19.47 5.26 -21.10
N ASP A 162 20.49 5.38 -20.23
CA ASP A 162 21.41 6.52 -20.27
C ASP A 162 22.19 6.58 -21.60
N LYS A 163 22.65 5.43 -22.13
CA LYS A 163 23.27 5.36 -23.45
C LYS A 163 22.33 5.86 -24.55
N LEU A 164 21.05 5.48 -24.49
CA LEU A 164 20.02 5.94 -25.43
C LEU A 164 19.84 7.45 -25.35
N HIS A 165 19.72 8.00 -24.15
CA HIS A 165 19.56 9.44 -23.90
C HIS A 165 20.74 10.27 -24.42
N ARG A 166 21.96 9.71 -24.35
CA ARG A 166 23.20 10.34 -24.83
C ARG A 166 23.48 10.16 -26.32
N ALA A 167 22.70 9.32 -27.03
CA ALA A 167 22.94 8.99 -28.43
C ALA A 167 22.74 10.18 -29.40
N LYS A 168 22.02 11.24 -28.95
CA LYS A 168 21.73 12.46 -29.73
C LYS A 168 21.12 12.17 -31.11
N VAL A 169 20.33 11.11 -31.23
CA VAL A 169 19.62 10.77 -32.46
C VAL A 169 18.50 11.82 -32.69
N PRO A 170 18.49 12.55 -33.82
CA PRO A 170 17.53 13.65 -34.04
C PRO A 170 16.07 13.19 -34.10
N THR A 171 15.17 14.01 -33.56
CA THR A 171 13.71 13.82 -33.64
C THR A 171 12.99 15.17 -33.57
N GLU A 172 11.92 15.32 -34.34
CA GLU A 172 11.03 16.50 -34.30
C GLU A 172 9.85 16.30 -33.34
N ARG A 173 9.60 15.04 -32.93
CA ARG A 173 8.52 14.70 -31.99
C ARG A 173 8.93 15.12 -30.59
N ARG A 174 7.98 15.67 -29.83
CA ARG A 174 8.13 16.06 -28.44
C ARG A 174 7.07 15.41 -27.57
N HIS A 175 7.41 15.12 -26.32
CA HIS A 175 6.49 14.57 -25.34
C HIS A 175 6.76 15.18 -23.97
N THR A 176 5.72 15.72 -23.34
CA THR A 176 5.83 16.50 -22.12
C THR A 176 5.06 15.87 -20.96
N MET A 177 5.25 16.39 -19.75
CA MET A 177 4.42 16.02 -18.59
C MET A 177 2.92 16.26 -18.86
N ALA A 178 2.58 17.37 -19.52
CA ALA A 178 1.20 17.65 -19.90
C ALA A 178 0.62 16.60 -20.86
N ASP A 179 1.45 16.01 -21.73
CA ASP A 179 1.03 14.91 -22.59
C ASP A 179 0.79 13.61 -21.80
N GLU A 180 1.60 13.32 -20.78
CA GLU A 180 1.34 12.17 -19.89
C GLU A 180 0.03 12.34 -19.11
N LEU A 181 -0.20 13.51 -18.51
CA LEU A 181 -1.44 13.79 -17.78
C LEU A 181 -2.66 13.75 -18.70
N ARG A 182 -2.56 14.33 -19.91
CA ARG A 182 -3.63 14.26 -20.91
C ARG A 182 -3.99 12.81 -21.27
N ILE A 183 -3.01 11.92 -21.39
CA ILE A 183 -3.27 10.48 -21.61
C ILE A 183 -4.08 9.90 -20.45
N LEU A 184 -3.78 10.25 -19.20
CA LEU A 184 -4.56 9.78 -18.05
C LEU A 184 -6.00 10.28 -18.12
N HIS A 185 -6.19 11.58 -18.36
CA HIS A 185 -7.50 12.21 -18.51
C HIS A 185 -8.32 11.67 -19.68
N GLU A 186 -7.68 11.21 -20.77
CA GLU A 186 -8.38 10.57 -21.88
C GLU A 186 -8.82 9.12 -21.57
N ARG A 187 -8.06 8.40 -20.73
CA ARG A 187 -8.22 6.93 -20.57
C ARG A 187 -8.98 6.54 -19.33
N LEU A 188 -8.67 7.16 -18.20
CA LEU A 188 -9.24 6.78 -16.91
C LEU A 188 -10.75 7.01 -16.82
N PRO A 189 -11.34 8.09 -17.39
CA PRO A 189 -12.80 8.24 -17.43
C PRO A 189 -13.53 7.10 -18.15
N THR A 190 -12.89 6.46 -19.14
CA THR A 190 -13.49 5.28 -19.80
C THR A 190 -13.57 4.06 -18.87
N VAL A 191 -12.66 3.96 -17.90
CA VAL A 191 -12.71 2.93 -16.84
C VAL A 191 -13.85 3.26 -15.87
N ALA A 192 -13.99 4.52 -15.46
CA ALA A 192 -15.09 4.96 -14.60
C ALA A 192 -16.47 4.72 -15.23
N GLN A 193 -16.59 4.91 -16.55
CA GLN A 193 -17.83 4.61 -17.30
C GLN A 193 -18.14 3.11 -17.34
N ALA A 194 -17.13 2.26 -17.54
CA ALA A 194 -17.30 0.82 -17.59
C ALA A 194 -17.52 0.20 -16.20
N GLU A 195 -16.91 0.79 -15.17
CA GLU A 195 -16.88 0.31 -13.79
C GLU A 195 -17.25 1.46 -12.82
N PRO A 196 -18.55 1.83 -12.70
CA PRO A 196 -19.00 3.00 -11.92
C PRO A 196 -18.55 3.00 -10.46
N GLN A 197 -18.33 1.81 -9.89
CA GLN A 197 -17.78 1.61 -8.55
C GLN A 197 -16.42 2.31 -8.33
N TRP A 198 -15.65 2.57 -9.39
CA TRP A 198 -14.35 3.24 -9.32
C TRP A 198 -14.38 4.71 -9.70
N ALA A 199 -15.51 5.27 -10.13
CA ALA A 199 -15.59 6.63 -10.67
C ALA A 199 -14.99 7.69 -9.74
N GLY A 200 -15.47 7.78 -8.49
CA GLY A 200 -14.96 8.76 -7.53
C GLY A 200 -13.51 8.51 -7.09
N ARG A 201 -13.02 7.25 -7.14
CA ARG A 201 -11.60 6.95 -6.87
C ARG A 201 -10.72 7.43 -8.02
N ILE A 202 -11.17 7.21 -9.25
CA ILE A 202 -10.48 7.62 -10.47
C ILE A 202 -10.37 9.15 -10.56
N GLU A 203 -11.44 9.87 -10.22
CA GLU A 203 -11.44 11.34 -10.21
C GLU A 203 -10.36 11.89 -9.26
N ARG A 204 -10.32 11.40 -8.01
CA ARG A 204 -9.28 11.78 -7.04
C ARG A 204 -7.87 11.41 -7.50
N LEU A 205 -7.71 10.25 -8.14
CA LEU A 205 -6.42 9.86 -8.71
C LEU A 205 -5.97 10.85 -9.79
N LEU A 206 -6.87 11.30 -10.65
CA LEU A 206 -6.56 12.28 -11.70
C LEU A 206 -6.15 13.63 -11.11
N GLU A 207 -6.91 14.14 -10.13
CA GLU A 207 -6.57 15.39 -9.43
C GLU A 207 -5.19 15.32 -8.75
N ALA A 208 -4.90 14.21 -8.06
CA ALA A 208 -3.61 14.02 -7.43
C ALA A 208 -2.46 13.86 -8.43
N CYS A 209 -2.72 13.24 -9.59
CA CYS A 209 -1.75 13.18 -10.69
C CYS A 209 -1.45 14.59 -11.23
N ASP A 210 -2.45 15.46 -11.35
CA ASP A 210 -2.26 16.84 -11.83
C ASP A 210 -1.42 17.67 -10.85
N HIS A 211 -1.66 17.52 -9.54
CA HIS A 211 -0.83 18.14 -8.50
C HIS A 211 0.62 17.63 -8.56
N LEU A 212 0.79 16.31 -8.68
CA LEU A 212 2.10 15.68 -8.75
C LEU A 212 2.88 16.11 -9.99
N GLY A 213 2.23 16.14 -11.15
CA GLY A 213 2.83 16.59 -12.40
C GLY A 213 3.23 18.07 -12.35
N THR A 214 2.42 18.91 -11.72
CA THR A 214 2.73 20.34 -11.53
C THR A 214 3.93 20.57 -10.59
N ALA A 215 4.06 19.76 -9.54
CA ALA A 215 5.17 19.81 -8.60
C ALA A 215 6.49 19.21 -9.13
N THR A 216 6.45 18.57 -10.31
CA THR A 216 7.63 17.91 -10.89
C THR A 216 8.62 18.95 -11.43
N PRO A 217 9.91 18.86 -11.08
CA PRO A 217 10.93 19.77 -11.61
C PRO A 217 10.99 19.77 -13.14
N LYS A 218 11.23 20.95 -13.74
CA LYS A 218 11.40 21.03 -15.20
C LYS A 218 12.66 20.28 -15.63
N PRO A 219 12.57 19.35 -16.60
CA PRO A 219 13.70 18.56 -17.02
C PRO A 219 14.60 19.28 -18.03
N THR A 220 15.83 18.80 -18.15
CA THR A 220 16.61 18.99 -19.38
C THR A 220 16.19 17.91 -20.36
N THR A 221 15.64 18.29 -21.51
CA THR A 221 15.11 17.34 -22.48
C THR A 221 16.21 16.65 -23.27
N CYS A 222 15.99 15.38 -23.63
CA CYS A 222 16.85 14.61 -24.51
C CYS A 222 16.01 13.63 -25.34
N GLY A 223 16.65 12.85 -26.20
CA GLY A 223 15.97 11.78 -26.93
C GLY A 223 15.61 10.62 -26.00
N ILE A 224 14.33 10.32 -25.85
CA ILE A 224 13.78 9.27 -24.99
C ILE A 224 13.04 8.21 -25.79
N HIS A 225 13.01 6.99 -25.28
CA HIS A 225 12.30 5.87 -25.89
C HIS A 225 10.77 6.02 -25.78
N ARG A 226 10.30 6.62 -24.68
CA ARG A 226 8.91 6.88 -24.28
C ARG A 226 8.10 5.63 -23.87
N ASP A 227 8.30 4.50 -24.54
CA ASP A 227 7.63 3.23 -24.21
C ASP A 227 8.63 2.21 -23.65
N PHE A 228 9.48 2.64 -22.71
CA PHE A 228 10.58 1.82 -22.22
C PHE A 228 10.12 0.90 -21.08
N TYR A 229 10.09 -0.41 -21.31
CA TYR A 229 9.77 -1.42 -20.30
C TYR A 229 10.39 -2.77 -20.69
N ALA A 230 10.25 -3.76 -19.80
CA ALA A 230 11.04 -4.99 -19.86
C ALA A 230 10.84 -5.86 -21.12
N ASP A 231 9.71 -5.78 -21.83
CA ASP A 231 9.54 -6.51 -23.11
C ASP A 231 10.27 -5.85 -24.28
N GLN A 232 10.69 -4.59 -24.12
CA GLN A 232 11.46 -3.85 -25.13
C GLN A 232 12.97 -4.09 -24.99
N VAL A 233 13.39 -4.96 -24.06
CA VAL A 233 14.78 -5.34 -23.84
C VAL A 233 14.92 -6.85 -24.01
N ILE A 234 15.73 -7.28 -24.98
CA ILE A 234 16.12 -8.68 -25.13
C ILE A 234 17.52 -8.87 -24.56
N VAL A 235 17.67 -9.89 -23.73
CA VAL A 235 18.93 -10.29 -23.11
C VAL A 235 19.46 -11.54 -23.82
N ASN A 236 20.68 -11.45 -24.35
CA ASN A 236 21.40 -12.56 -24.96
C ASN A 236 22.78 -12.69 -24.33
N GLY A 237 22.91 -13.61 -23.36
CA GLY A 237 24.09 -13.67 -22.51
C GLY A 237 24.32 -12.32 -21.82
N GLU A 238 25.49 -11.73 -22.03
CA GLU A 238 25.82 -10.40 -21.52
C GLU A 238 25.41 -9.25 -22.45
N ARG A 239 24.71 -9.47 -23.57
CA ARG A 239 24.30 -8.38 -24.46
C ARG A 239 22.84 -8.00 -24.27
N LEU A 240 22.55 -6.70 -24.24
CA LEU A 240 21.20 -6.14 -24.26
C LEU A 240 20.88 -5.63 -25.66
N PHE A 241 19.69 -5.96 -26.16
CA PHE A 241 19.13 -5.42 -27.40
C PHE A 241 17.88 -4.60 -27.09
N LEU A 242 17.93 -3.31 -27.42
CA LEU A 242 16.78 -2.41 -27.30
C LEU A 242 15.89 -2.51 -28.55
N LEU A 243 14.59 -2.65 -28.34
CA LEU A 243 13.59 -2.83 -29.38
C LEU A 243 12.57 -1.68 -29.37
N ASP A 244 11.86 -1.53 -30.50
CA ASP A 244 10.63 -0.73 -30.59
C ASP A 244 10.72 0.78 -30.32
N PHE A 245 11.50 1.47 -31.14
CA PHE A 245 11.65 2.93 -31.11
C PHE A 245 10.46 3.70 -31.73
N ASP A 246 9.29 3.08 -31.88
CA ASP A 246 8.17 3.70 -32.58
C ASP A 246 7.69 5.00 -31.90
N LEU A 247 7.85 5.12 -30.59
CA LEU A 247 7.45 6.29 -29.81
C LEU A 247 8.60 7.24 -29.48
N TYR A 248 9.81 7.00 -29.99
CA TYR A 248 11.00 7.81 -29.71
C TYR A 248 10.78 9.30 -29.99
N CYS A 249 11.04 10.15 -29.01
CA CYS A 249 10.82 11.59 -29.10
C CYS A 249 11.77 12.34 -28.19
N GLU A 250 11.76 13.67 -28.27
CA GLU A 250 12.41 14.52 -27.28
C GLU A 250 11.49 14.63 -26.04
N GLY A 251 12.05 14.46 -24.83
CA GLY A 251 11.29 14.52 -23.58
C GLY A 251 12.17 14.38 -22.34
N ASP A 252 11.54 14.17 -21.20
CA ASP A 252 12.20 13.97 -19.91
C ASP A 252 12.85 12.58 -19.82
N PRO A 253 14.17 12.45 -19.61
CA PRO A 253 14.82 11.15 -19.46
C PRO A 253 14.27 10.32 -18.29
N ALA A 254 13.73 10.97 -17.24
CA ALA A 254 13.12 10.29 -16.10
C ALA A 254 11.88 9.47 -16.48
N LEU A 255 11.23 9.80 -17.60
CA LEU A 255 10.04 9.09 -18.08
C LEU A 255 10.36 7.64 -18.45
N ASP A 256 11.48 7.37 -19.13
CA ASP A 256 11.82 6.01 -19.56
C ASP A 256 12.02 5.08 -18.37
N ILE A 257 12.74 5.54 -17.35
CA ILE A 257 12.96 4.74 -16.13
C ILE A 257 11.70 4.70 -15.27
N GLY A 258 11.00 5.82 -15.09
CA GLY A 258 9.74 5.82 -14.35
C GLY A 258 8.73 4.83 -14.96
N ASN A 259 8.57 4.83 -16.29
CA ASN A 259 7.74 3.85 -16.97
C ASN A 259 8.21 2.42 -16.73
N PHE A 260 9.52 2.17 -16.81
CA PHE A 260 10.08 0.85 -16.54
C PHE A 260 9.76 0.39 -15.11
N LEU A 261 9.95 1.25 -14.11
CA LEU A 261 9.67 0.96 -12.70
C LEU A 261 8.18 0.67 -12.47
N GLY A 262 7.28 1.48 -13.05
CA GLY A 262 5.84 1.23 -12.96
C GLY A 262 5.44 -0.14 -13.52
N HIS A 263 6.08 -0.57 -14.61
CA HIS A 263 5.90 -1.92 -15.16
C HIS A 263 6.46 -3.03 -14.27
N ILE A 264 7.60 -2.83 -13.59
CA ILE A 264 8.12 -3.80 -12.61
C ILE A 264 7.14 -3.94 -11.44
N THR A 265 6.68 -2.82 -10.88
CA THR A 265 5.74 -2.80 -9.76
C THR A 265 4.42 -3.51 -10.14
N GLU A 266 3.83 -3.22 -11.31
CA GLU A 266 2.61 -3.90 -11.78
C GLU A 266 2.83 -5.40 -11.99
N GLN A 267 3.96 -5.76 -12.61
CA GLN A 267 4.29 -7.17 -12.83
C GLN A 267 4.44 -7.90 -11.49
N SER A 268 5.10 -7.28 -10.51
CA SER A 268 5.29 -7.81 -9.17
C SER A 268 3.95 -8.05 -8.48
N LEU A 269 3.04 -7.07 -8.53
CA LEU A 269 1.68 -7.21 -8.01
C LEU A 269 0.93 -8.38 -8.65
N ARG A 270 0.99 -8.50 -9.98
CA ARG A 270 0.22 -9.50 -10.74
C ARG A 270 0.79 -10.92 -10.65
N THR A 271 2.11 -11.05 -10.58
CA THR A 271 2.79 -12.36 -10.64
C THR A 271 3.20 -12.90 -9.27
N LEU A 272 3.47 -12.01 -8.31
CA LEU A 272 3.94 -12.36 -6.97
C LEU A 272 2.92 -11.99 -5.87
N GLY A 273 1.84 -11.27 -6.22
CA GLY A 273 0.83 -10.82 -5.27
C GLY A 273 1.30 -9.66 -4.37
N ASP A 274 2.47 -9.07 -4.67
CA ASP A 274 3.06 -7.98 -3.89
C ASP A 274 3.75 -6.98 -4.82
N ALA A 275 3.30 -5.72 -4.78
CA ALA A 275 3.89 -4.63 -5.54
C ALA A 275 5.36 -4.35 -5.15
N GLY A 276 5.78 -4.72 -3.94
CA GLY A 276 7.15 -4.54 -3.44
C GLY A 276 8.09 -5.73 -3.65
N ALA A 277 7.62 -6.88 -4.17
CA ALA A 277 8.45 -8.09 -4.23
C ALA A 277 9.68 -7.98 -5.17
N LEU A 278 9.73 -6.98 -6.05
CA LEU A 278 10.90 -6.67 -6.88
C LEU A 278 11.51 -5.29 -6.57
N ALA A 279 11.24 -4.72 -5.38
CA ALA A 279 11.69 -3.39 -5.00
C ALA A 279 13.21 -3.20 -5.05
N ASP A 280 13.99 -4.25 -4.81
CA ASP A 280 15.46 -4.19 -4.91
C ASP A 280 15.96 -4.02 -6.36
N ARG A 281 15.22 -4.52 -7.36
CA ARG A 281 15.47 -4.23 -8.79
C ARG A 281 15.10 -2.79 -9.11
N GLU A 282 13.97 -2.32 -8.59
CA GLU A 282 13.50 -0.94 -8.79
C GLU A 282 14.52 0.06 -8.23
N GLN A 283 14.94 -0.14 -6.98
CA GLN A 283 15.94 0.68 -6.31
C GLN A 283 17.28 0.66 -7.07
N ALA A 284 17.77 -0.53 -7.44
CA ALA A 284 19.05 -0.64 -8.14
C ALA A 284 19.03 0.03 -9.53
N MET A 285 17.89 0.02 -10.22
CA MET A 285 17.70 0.72 -11.50
C MET A 285 17.64 2.23 -11.30
N GLU A 286 16.82 2.72 -10.36
CA GLU A 286 16.70 4.14 -10.04
C GLU A 286 18.05 4.74 -9.63
N GLU A 287 18.73 4.13 -8.65
CA GLU A 287 20.03 4.58 -8.15
C GLU A 287 21.07 4.65 -9.27
N ARG A 288 21.16 3.61 -10.09
CA ARG A 288 22.13 3.57 -11.19
C ARG A 288 21.81 4.63 -12.25
N PHE A 289 20.55 4.79 -12.61
CA PHE A 289 20.13 5.77 -13.60
C PHE A 289 20.36 7.21 -13.13
N VAL A 290 19.99 7.53 -11.88
CA VAL A 290 20.20 8.86 -11.29
C VAL A 290 21.69 9.18 -11.25
N ALA A 291 22.52 8.22 -10.84
CA ALA A 291 23.97 8.40 -10.78
C ALA A 291 24.60 8.67 -12.15
N LEU A 292 24.02 8.16 -13.24
CA LEU A 292 24.52 8.36 -14.59
C LEU A 292 23.97 9.64 -15.25
N SER A 293 22.65 9.86 -15.15
CA SER A 293 21.95 10.92 -15.89
C SER A 293 21.92 12.26 -15.15
N GLY A 294 22.05 12.26 -13.82
CA GLY A 294 21.79 13.44 -13.00
C GLY A 294 20.32 13.84 -12.90
N ALA A 295 19.40 12.98 -13.38
CA ALA A 295 17.96 13.21 -13.26
C ALA A 295 17.52 13.26 -11.79
N ALA A 296 16.50 14.08 -11.50
CA ALA A 296 15.95 14.15 -10.15
C ALA A 296 15.26 12.83 -9.78
N PRO A 297 15.61 12.17 -8.65
CA PRO A 297 14.92 10.95 -8.19
C PRO A 297 13.41 11.13 -8.06
N ALA A 298 13.00 12.34 -7.62
CA ALA A 298 11.58 12.69 -7.53
C ALA A 298 10.86 12.57 -8.89
N ALA A 299 11.45 13.04 -9.98
CA ALA A 299 10.83 12.97 -11.31
C ALA A 299 10.65 11.51 -11.77
N VAL A 300 11.65 10.65 -11.53
CA VAL A 300 11.56 9.21 -11.85
C VAL A 300 10.38 8.57 -11.10
N ARG A 301 10.27 8.86 -9.79
CA ARG A 301 9.16 8.36 -8.97
C ARG A 301 7.80 8.89 -9.39
N VAL A 302 7.71 10.15 -9.84
CA VAL A 302 6.46 10.69 -10.42
C VAL A 302 6.04 9.90 -11.65
N TYR A 303 6.94 9.74 -12.63
CA TYR A 303 6.61 8.98 -13.84
C TYR A 303 6.27 7.51 -13.55
N ALA A 304 6.88 6.91 -12.53
CA ALA A 304 6.50 5.56 -12.07
C ALA A 304 5.07 5.52 -11.54
N THR A 305 4.67 6.51 -10.74
CA THR A 305 3.29 6.62 -10.23
C THR A 305 2.29 6.88 -11.36
N LEU A 306 2.56 7.82 -12.27
CA LEU A 306 1.68 8.07 -13.44
C LEU A 306 1.54 6.83 -14.32
N THR A 307 2.61 6.05 -14.47
CA THR A 307 2.57 4.77 -15.19
C THR A 307 1.65 3.76 -14.51
N LEU A 308 1.69 3.64 -13.18
CA LEU A 308 0.79 2.75 -12.44
C LEU A 308 -0.68 3.18 -12.57
N VAL A 309 -0.96 4.49 -12.53
CA VAL A 309 -2.31 5.01 -12.77
C VAL A 309 -2.78 4.67 -14.18
N ARG A 310 -1.91 4.82 -15.19
CA ARG A 310 -2.20 4.39 -16.57
C ARG A 310 -2.48 2.88 -16.67
N HIS A 311 -1.82 2.06 -15.84
CA HIS A 311 -2.02 0.61 -15.81
C HIS A 311 -3.39 0.20 -15.28
N VAL A 312 -4.10 1.06 -14.55
CA VAL A 312 -5.52 0.83 -14.18
C VAL A 312 -6.35 0.66 -15.44
N TYR A 313 -6.20 1.57 -16.41
CA TYR A 313 -6.83 1.46 -17.72
C TYR A 313 -6.32 0.24 -18.49
N LEU A 314 -5.01 0.03 -18.59
CA LEU A 314 -4.47 -1.11 -19.35
C LEU A 314 -4.96 -2.46 -18.81
N SER A 315 -5.16 -2.58 -17.50
CA SER A 315 -5.66 -3.80 -16.87
C SER A 315 -7.09 -4.16 -17.28
N THR A 316 -7.89 -3.19 -17.75
CA THR A 316 -9.23 -3.46 -18.32
C THR A 316 -9.18 -4.19 -19.66
N LEU A 317 -8.08 -4.02 -20.41
CA LEU A 317 -7.92 -4.53 -21.77
C LEU A 317 -7.53 -6.02 -21.81
N PHE A 318 -7.07 -6.58 -20.69
CA PHE A 318 -6.55 -7.95 -20.60
C PHE A 318 -7.32 -8.71 -19.50
N PRO A 319 -8.10 -9.75 -19.85
CA PRO A 319 -8.88 -10.52 -18.89
C PRO A 319 -8.10 -11.00 -17.66
N GLU A 320 -6.86 -11.45 -17.87
CA GLU A 320 -5.94 -11.92 -16.84
C GLU A 320 -5.42 -10.83 -15.88
N ARG A 321 -5.57 -9.55 -16.23
CA ARG A 321 -5.14 -8.41 -15.40
C ARG A 321 -6.27 -7.79 -14.60
N ARG A 322 -7.53 -8.00 -15.02
CA ARG A 322 -8.72 -7.42 -14.37
C ARG A 322 -8.81 -7.68 -12.86
N PRO A 323 -8.48 -8.88 -12.33
CA PRO A 323 -8.55 -9.15 -10.89
C PRO A 323 -7.67 -8.22 -10.03
N PHE A 324 -6.65 -7.60 -10.62
CA PHE A 324 -5.68 -6.76 -9.90
C PHE A 324 -6.02 -5.26 -9.96
N ILE A 325 -7.08 -4.86 -10.68
CA ILE A 325 -7.47 -3.44 -10.83
C ILE A 325 -7.67 -2.77 -9.47
N GLN A 326 -8.38 -3.42 -8.55
CA GLN A 326 -8.61 -2.86 -7.22
C GLN A 326 -7.30 -2.65 -6.46
N SER A 327 -6.44 -3.66 -6.40
CA SER A 327 -5.14 -3.56 -5.72
C SER A 327 -4.22 -2.52 -6.36
N LEU A 328 -4.32 -2.34 -7.68
CA LEU A 328 -3.59 -1.31 -8.40
C LEU A 328 -4.11 0.10 -8.09
N ILE A 329 -5.44 0.29 -7.98
CA ILE A 329 -6.03 1.55 -7.53
C ILE A 329 -5.59 1.84 -6.08
N GLU A 330 -5.67 0.86 -5.17
CA GLU A 330 -5.22 1.00 -3.78
C GLU A 330 -3.75 1.40 -3.68
N LEU A 331 -2.89 0.77 -4.49
CA LEU A 331 -1.47 1.12 -4.58
C LEU A 331 -1.25 2.56 -5.09
N CYS A 332 -1.99 2.96 -6.11
CA CYS A 332 -1.92 4.33 -6.63
C CYS A 332 -2.39 5.34 -5.57
N GLU A 333 -3.44 5.03 -4.83
CA GLU A 333 -3.93 5.88 -3.74
C GLU A 333 -2.91 6.02 -2.60
N GLU A 334 -2.25 4.92 -2.22
CA GLU A 334 -1.16 4.94 -1.22
C GLU A 334 0.01 5.82 -1.70
N ARG A 335 0.46 5.65 -2.95
CA ARG A 335 1.58 6.43 -3.51
C ARG A 335 1.27 7.92 -3.65
N LEU A 336 0.03 8.26 -3.96
CA LEU A 336 -0.42 9.63 -4.14
C LEU A 336 -0.89 10.28 -2.82
N GLY A 337 -0.93 9.52 -1.71
CA GLY A 337 -1.43 10.02 -0.43
C GLY A 337 -2.92 10.37 -0.46
N VAL A 338 -3.69 9.75 -1.36
CA VAL A 338 -5.14 9.96 -1.51
C VAL A 338 -5.96 8.82 -0.92
N THR A 339 -5.38 8.04 -0.01
CA THR A 339 -6.08 7.02 0.78
C THR A 339 -7.30 7.65 1.46
N ARG A 340 -8.48 7.32 0.93
CA ARG A 340 -9.84 7.74 1.31
C ARG A 340 -9.94 9.11 1.99
N HIS A 341 -10.30 10.10 1.19
CA HIS A 341 -11.29 11.09 1.61
C HIS A 341 -12.60 10.73 0.91
N TRP A 342 -13.62 10.39 1.70
CA TRP A 342 -15.06 10.44 1.40
C TRP A 342 -15.50 10.15 -0.06
N GLN A 343 -16.19 9.01 -0.26
CA GLN A 343 -17.26 8.97 -1.25
C GLN A 343 -18.46 9.70 -0.64
N PHE A 344 -18.76 10.91 -1.13
CA PHE A 344 -20.12 11.43 -1.01
C PHE A 344 -21.01 10.48 -1.80
N ASP A 345 -21.89 9.78 -1.10
CA ASP A 345 -23.07 9.20 -1.71
C ASP A 345 -24.01 10.36 -2.04
N GLU A 346 -24.09 10.76 -3.31
CA GLU A 346 -25.02 11.79 -3.79
C GLU A 346 -26.50 11.40 -3.55
N SER A 347 -26.80 10.13 -3.24
CA SER A 347 -28.14 9.72 -2.82
C SER A 347 -28.47 10.10 -1.37
N THR A 348 -27.45 10.44 -0.58
CA THR A 348 -27.55 11.19 0.69
C THR A 348 -26.93 12.56 0.51
N ALA A 349 -27.52 13.40 -0.33
CA ALA A 349 -27.35 14.83 -0.17
C ALA A 349 -27.79 15.20 1.27
N LEU A 350 -26.82 15.30 2.17
CA LEU A 350 -26.96 16.05 3.41
C LEU A 350 -27.33 17.46 2.97
N ASP A 351 -28.62 17.75 3.03
CA ASP A 351 -29.16 19.08 2.88
C ASP A 351 -28.47 19.95 3.93
N PHE A 352 -27.43 20.69 3.53
CA PHE A 352 -26.69 21.62 4.40
C PHE A 352 -27.62 22.71 5.00
N ARG A 353 -28.90 22.75 4.59
CA ARG A 353 -29.95 23.62 5.13
C ARG A 353 -30.82 22.95 6.20
N LYS A 354 -30.53 21.70 6.60
CA LYS A 354 -31.23 20.98 7.67
C LYS A 354 -30.29 20.23 8.62
N VAL A 355 -29.19 20.86 9.04
CA VAL A 355 -28.72 20.64 10.42
C VAL A 355 -29.66 21.45 11.28
N SER A 356 -30.71 20.81 11.83
CA SER A 356 -31.49 21.45 12.88
C SER A 356 -30.51 21.79 14.01
N PRO A 357 -30.36 23.06 14.41
CA PRO A 357 -29.54 23.40 15.56
C PRO A 357 -30.19 22.74 16.77
N THR A 358 -29.59 21.67 17.27
CA THR A 358 -29.80 21.28 18.67
C THR A 358 -29.21 22.41 19.50
N THR A 359 -30.05 22.98 20.35
CA THR A 359 -29.78 24.11 21.23
C THR A 359 -28.48 23.93 22.02
N GLY A 360 -27.38 24.54 21.57
CA GLY A 360 -26.08 24.53 22.25
C GLY A 360 -24.98 25.19 21.39
N ARG A 361 -23.99 25.82 22.04
CA ARG A 361 -22.80 26.34 21.34
C ARG A 361 -21.93 25.18 20.81
N PRO A 362 -21.22 25.34 19.67
CA PRO A 362 -20.19 24.41 19.23
C PRO A 362 -19.19 24.10 20.34
N LEU A 363 -18.83 22.83 20.52
CA LEU A 363 -17.86 22.39 21.53
C LEU A 363 -16.52 22.02 20.89
N SER A 364 -15.44 22.19 21.65
CA SER A 364 -14.08 21.83 21.20
C SER A 364 -13.52 20.73 22.11
N LEU A 365 -13.28 19.54 21.56
CA LEU A 365 -12.71 18.40 22.27
C LEU A 365 -11.23 18.24 21.93
N LEU A 366 -10.35 18.36 22.92
CA LEU A 366 -8.95 17.99 22.80
C LEU A 366 -8.78 16.55 23.26
N ILE A 367 -8.08 15.72 22.49
CA ILE A 367 -7.73 14.34 22.88
C ILE A 367 -6.22 14.20 22.86
N TYR A 368 -5.61 13.76 23.96
CA TYR A 368 -4.18 13.44 24.01
C TYR A 368 -3.95 11.94 24.10
N SER A 369 -2.95 11.47 23.36
CA SER A 369 -2.40 10.13 23.50
C SER A 369 -0.89 10.13 23.24
N HIS A 370 -0.14 9.49 24.14
CA HIS A 370 1.32 9.50 24.12
C HIS A 370 1.93 8.74 22.91
N ASP A 371 1.17 7.76 22.41
CA ASP A 371 1.35 6.74 21.39
C ASP A 371 2.78 6.28 21.15
N GLY A 372 3.12 5.20 21.85
CA GLY A 372 4.30 4.37 21.64
C GLY A 372 4.26 3.55 20.34
N ALA A 373 4.77 2.31 20.37
CA ALA A 373 4.94 1.45 19.20
C ALA A 373 3.64 0.80 18.65
N GLY A 374 2.45 1.39 18.85
CA GLY A 374 1.17 0.75 18.51
C GLY A 374 0.07 1.69 18.03
N LEU A 375 -0.86 1.17 17.21
CA LEU A 375 -2.02 1.88 16.65
C LEU A 375 -3.25 1.94 17.59
N GLY A 376 -3.14 1.34 18.78
CA GLY A 376 -4.30 1.05 19.62
C GLY A 376 -5.04 2.28 20.13
N HIS A 377 -4.28 3.27 20.59
CA HIS A 377 -4.79 4.56 21.08
C HIS A 377 -5.38 5.38 19.94
N LEU A 378 -4.62 5.57 18.85
CA LEU A 378 -5.10 6.26 17.66
C LEU A 378 -6.46 5.73 17.18
N ARG A 379 -6.63 4.40 17.06
CA ARG A 379 -7.92 3.78 16.68
C ARG A 379 -9.04 4.14 17.65
N ARG A 380 -8.80 4.02 18.96
CA ARG A 380 -9.78 4.32 20.00
C ARG A 380 -10.18 5.80 19.99
N ASN A 381 -9.20 6.69 19.89
CA ASN A 381 -9.44 8.12 19.89
C ASN A 381 -10.19 8.58 18.64
N THR A 382 -9.89 7.99 17.48
CA THR A 382 -10.71 8.20 16.27
C THR A 382 -12.15 7.76 16.49
N LEU A 383 -12.41 6.58 17.07
CA LEU A 383 -13.78 6.12 17.36
C LEU A 383 -14.54 7.04 18.34
N ILE A 384 -13.87 7.52 19.39
CA ILE A 384 -14.45 8.48 20.34
C ILE A 384 -14.76 9.80 19.63
N ALA A 385 -13.81 10.32 18.84
CA ALA A 385 -13.98 11.57 18.09
C ALA A 385 -15.14 11.47 17.08
N THR A 386 -15.23 10.38 16.32
CA THR A 386 -16.34 10.12 15.40
C THR A 386 -17.67 10.16 16.15
N ARG A 387 -17.82 9.36 17.21
CA ARG A 387 -19.08 9.30 17.97
C ARG A 387 -19.43 10.64 18.63
N PHE A 388 -18.42 11.38 19.10
CA PHE A 388 -18.61 12.71 19.67
C PHE A 388 -19.18 13.68 18.65
N LEU A 389 -18.64 13.71 17.44
CA LEU A 389 -19.11 14.61 16.36
C LEU A 389 -20.49 14.23 15.83
N GLU A 390 -20.82 12.93 15.78
CA GLU A 390 -22.17 12.46 15.43
C GLU A 390 -23.23 12.93 16.44
N GLU A 391 -22.87 13.04 17.72
CA GLU A 391 -23.79 13.38 18.81
C GLU A 391 -23.75 14.85 19.24
N MET A 392 -22.72 15.60 18.85
CA MET A 392 -22.51 17.01 19.20
C MET A 392 -22.27 17.82 17.92
N SER A 393 -23.31 17.93 17.09
CA SER A 393 -23.29 18.62 15.79
C SER A 393 -22.63 20.01 15.85
N GLY A 394 -21.75 20.29 14.89
CA GLY A 394 -21.03 21.57 14.78
C GLY A 394 -19.81 21.71 15.69
N SER A 395 -19.50 20.71 16.52
CA SER A 395 -18.30 20.65 17.34
C SER A 395 -17.05 20.34 16.52
N ASN A 396 -15.87 20.49 17.12
CA ASN A 396 -14.59 20.12 16.52
C ASN A 396 -13.75 19.29 17.50
N VAL A 397 -12.83 18.50 16.95
CA VAL A 397 -11.90 17.67 17.73
C VAL A 397 -10.47 17.90 17.27
N LEU A 398 -9.56 18.11 18.21
CA LEU A 398 -8.13 18.13 17.98
C LEU A 398 -7.46 16.96 18.69
N MET A 399 -6.73 16.12 17.95
CA MET A 399 -6.00 14.98 18.50
C MET A 399 -4.50 15.27 18.60
N LEU A 400 -3.89 15.06 19.76
CA LEU A 400 -2.44 15.13 19.96
C LEU A 400 -1.88 13.71 19.93
N VAL A 401 -1.17 13.36 18.84
CA VAL A 401 -0.85 11.96 18.49
C VAL A 401 0.65 11.71 18.45
N GLY A 402 1.11 10.76 19.26
CA GLY A 402 2.49 10.26 19.28
C GLY A 402 2.83 9.15 18.28
N CYS A 403 1.86 8.60 17.55
CA CYS A 403 2.06 7.45 16.64
C CYS A 403 2.99 7.78 15.46
N PRO A 404 4.01 6.97 15.12
CA PRO A 404 4.96 7.24 14.04
C PRO A 404 4.34 7.32 12.64
N LEU A 405 3.18 6.70 12.41
CA LEU A 405 2.49 6.72 11.12
C LEU A 405 1.65 7.98 10.88
N GLY A 406 1.48 8.85 11.88
CA GLY A 406 0.63 10.05 11.74
C GLY A 406 -0.86 9.69 11.56
N ALA A 407 -1.54 10.33 10.60
CA ALA A 407 -2.92 10.00 10.22
C ALA A 407 -2.96 8.68 9.45
N PHE A 408 -3.03 7.59 10.20
CA PHE A 408 -3.15 6.25 9.62
C PHE A 408 -4.61 5.85 9.32
N PHE A 409 -5.57 6.28 10.14
CA PHE A 409 -7.00 6.05 9.90
C PHE A 409 -7.63 7.27 9.24
N GLU A 410 -8.66 7.04 8.43
CA GLU A 410 -9.49 8.11 7.89
C GLU A 410 -10.11 8.92 9.05
N LEU A 411 -9.90 10.23 9.04
CA LEU A 411 -10.42 11.14 10.05
C LEU A 411 -11.78 11.67 9.58
N PRO A 412 -12.82 11.65 10.41
CA PRO A 412 -14.12 12.20 10.03
C PRO A 412 -14.04 13.74 9.92
N PRO A 413 -14.90 14.38 9.10
CA PRO A 413 -14.99 15.82 9.03
C PRO A 413 -15.16 16.46 10.42
N GLY A 414 -14.35 17.47 10.73
CA GLY A 414 -14.34 18.12 12.05
C GLY A 414 -13.29 17.59 13.03
N VAL A 415 -12.49 16.59 12.62
CA VAL A 415 -11.30 16.13 13.37
C VAL A 415 -10.02 16.57 12.67
N ASP A 416 -9.11 17.15 13.43
CA ASP A 416 -7.73 17.40 13.01
C ASP A 416 -6.75 16.81 14.04
N PHE A 417 -5.47 16.71 13.72
CA PHE A 417 -4.46 16.23 14.65
C PHE A 417 -3.13 16.98 14.56
N VAL A 418 -2.47 17.11 15.72
CA VAL A 418 -1.08 17.55 15.82
C VAL A 418 -0.21 16.35 16.13
N LYS A 419 0.74 16.08 15.23
CA LYS A 419 1.78 15.07 15.45
C LYS A 419 2.78 15.58 16.49
N VAL A 420 2.92 14.86 17.60
CA VAL A 420 4.02 15.06 18.56
C VAL A 420 5.14 14.03 18.32
N PRO A 421 6.41 14.34 18.64
CA PRO A 421 7.52 13.39 18.47
C PRO A 421 7.21 12.03 19.10
N SER A 422 7.38 10.97 18.32
CA SER A 422 7.06 9.60 18.72
C SER A 422 8.06 9.06 19.74
N ILE A 423 7.61 8.16 20.59
CA ILE A 423 8.42 7.50 21.63
C ILE A 423 8.23 5.97 21.54
N ARG A 424 9.13 5.20 22.15
CA ARG A 424 9.01 3.74 22.25
C ARG A 424 9.30 3.26 23.67
N LYS A 425 8.55 2.26 24.13
CA LYS A 425 8.79 1.61 25.43
C LYS A 425 9.93 0.60 25.24
N VAL A 426 11.02 0.79 25.95
CA VAL A 426 12.19 -0.12 25.91
C VAL A 426 12.10 -1.15 27.04
N ASP A 427 11.63 -0.72 28.21
CA ASP A 427 11.43 -1.58 29.38
C ASP A 427 10.28 -1.02 30.27
N THR A 428 10.01 -1.68 31.39
CA THR A 428 9.03 -1.27 32.39
C THR A 428 9.35 0.12 32.93
N GLY A 429 8.51 1.10 32.56
CA GLY A 429 8.70 2.50 32.93
C GLY A 429 9.85 3.20 32.22
N VAL A 430 10.52 2.55 31.25
CA VAL A 430 11.65 3.11 30.50
C VAL A 430 11.23 3.36 29.05
N TRP A 431 11.43 4.59 28.60
CA TRP A 431 11.03 5.07 27.29
C TRP A 431 12.18 5.77 26.58
N ASP A 432 12.20 5.67 25.26
CA ASP A 432 13.22 6.27 24.40
C ASP A 432 12.56 7.03 23.24
N SER A 433 13.31 7.92 22.61
CA SER A 433 12.88 8.57 21.37
C SER A 433 12.74 7.53 20.26
N TRP A 434 11.70 7.68 19.44
CA TRP A 434 11.57 6.86 18.24
C TRP A 434 12.61 7.25 17.18
N THR A 435 12.96 8.53 17.10
CA THR A 435 13.82 9.08 16.05
C THR A 435 15.29 8.92 16.43
N PRO A 436 16.10 8.17 15.66
CA PRO A 436 17.53 8.05 15.90
C PRO A 436 18.21 9.42 15.90
N GLY A 437 19.04 9.69 16.91
CA GLY A 437 19.79 10.94 17.04
C GLY A 437 19.06 12.10 17.74
N LEU A 438 17.76 11.98 18.05
CA LEU A 438 17.05 12.95 18.88
C LEU A 438 17.14 12.56 20.36
N SER A 439 17.79 13.38 21.18
CA SER A 439 17.93 13.07 22.61
C SER A 439 16.59 13.07 23.34
N LEU A 440 16.51 12.30 24.43
CA LEU A 440 15.32 12.22 25.30
C LEU A 440 14.88 13.59 25.80
N GLU A 441 15.82 14.41 26.30
CA GLU A 441 15.55 15.77 26.79
C GLU A 441 14.94 16.67 25.69
N LYS A 442 15.48 16.64 24.47
CA LYS A 442 14.92 17.40 23.35
C LYS A 442 13.53 16.90 22.96
N THR A 443 13.36 15.58 22.91
CA THR A 443 12.07 14.94 22.61
C THR A 443 11.01 15.37 23.62
N LYS A 444 11.35 15.32 24.92
CA LYS A 444 10.50 15.76 26.02
C LYS A 444 10.13 17.25 25.91
N ALA A 445 11.12 18.11 25.69
CA ALA A 445 10.91 19.55 25.59
C ALA A 445 9.97 19.91 24.42
N ILE A 446 10.20 19.31 23.24
CA ILE A 446 9.35 19.52 22.06
C ILE A 446 7.92 19.04 22.35
N ARG A 447 7.76 17.82 22.90
CA ARG A 447 6.44 17.28 23.25
C ARG A 447 5.68 18.22 24.19
N ALA A 448 6.30 18.63 25.31
CA ALA A 448 5.68 19.52 26.28
C ALA A 448 5.26 20.86 25.66
N ALA A 449 6.14 21.48 24.87
CA ALA A 449 5.87 22.75 24.20
C ALA A 449 4.74 22.63 23.17
N THR A 450 4.75 21.60 22.32
CA THR A 450 3.72 21.37 21.30
C THR A 450 2.35 21.13 21.94
N ILE A 451 2.27 20.27 22.97
CA ILE A 451 1.00 19.96 23.64
C ILE A 451 0.43 21.21 24.32
N ARG A 452 1.28 21.94 25.06
CA ARG A 452 0.87 23.16 25.75
C ARG A 452 0.36 24.24 24.79
N ASN A 453 1.13 24.52 23.73
CA ASN A 453 0.76 25.57 22.77
C ASN A 453 -0.49 25.21 21.97
N ALA A 454 -0.65 23.94 21.59
CA ALA A 454 -1.87 23.48 20.93
C ALA A 454 -3.09 23.67 21.84
N ALA A 455 -3.02 23.24 23.10
CA ALA A 455 -4.12 23.40 24.05
C ALA A 455 -4.46 24.87 24.35
N GLU A 456 -3.44 25.73 24.47
CA GLU A 456 -3.59 27.16 24.74
C GLU A 456 -4.36 27.90 23.63
N HIS A 457 -4.06 27.60 22.37
CA HIS A 457 -4.70 28.25 21.23
C HIS A 457 -6.01 27.59 20.84
N PHE A 458 -6.13 26.28 21.03
CA PHE A 458 -7.34 25.52 20.72
C PHE A 458 -8.48 25.82 21.71
N ARG A 459 -8.16 26.13 22.98
CA ARG A 459 -9.13 26.43 24.05
C ARG A 459 -10.26 25.40 24.13
N PRO A 460 -9.94 24.14 24.48
CA PRO A 460 -10.95 23.10 24.54
C PRO A 460 -12.01 23.38 25.61
N ASP A 461 -13.20 22.83 25.39
CA ASP A 461 -14.23 22.67 26.42
C ASP A 461 -14.04 21.35 27.20
N LEU A 462 -13.53 20.33 26.50
CA LEU A 462 -13.22 19.01 27.04
C LEU A 462 -11.78 18.62 26.69
N PHE A 463 -11.05 18.07 27.65
CA PHE A 463 -9.74 17.48 27.41
C PHE A 463 -9.72 16.02 27.86
N LEU A 464 -9.74 15.09 26.90
CA LEU A 464 -9.59 13.66 27.15
C LEU A 464 -8.11 13.26 27.09
N VAL A 465 -7.55 12.85 28.21
CA VAL A 465 -6.21 12.27 28.29
C VAL A 465 -6.32 10.75 28.29
N ASP A 466 -5.90 10.10 27.21
CA ASP A 466 -5.91 8.64 27.08
C ASP A 466 -4.61 8.06 27.66
N HIS A 467 -4.77 7.19 28.66
CA HIS A 467 -3.79 6.27 29.25
C HIS A 467 -2.83 6.81 30.31
N SER A 468 -2.10 7.91 30.07
CA SER A 468 -1.07 8.38 31.01
C SER A 468 -1.41 9.73 31.65
N PRO A 469 -1.70 9.79 32.96
CA PRO A 469 -2.18 11.00 33.63
C PRO A 469 -1.22 12.20 33.55
N THR A 470 0.09 11.95 33.52
CA THR A 470 1.11 13.01 33.49
C THR A 470 1.76 13.15 32.10
N GLY A 471 1.36 12.34 31.12
CA GLY A 471 2.21 12.03 29.97
C GLY A 471 3.24 10.95 30.33
N VAL A 472 4.23 10.70 29.48
CA VAL A 472 5.26 9.66 29.75
C VAL A 472 6.42 10.19 30.60
N TRP A 473 6.73 11.47 30.51
CA TRP A 473 7.82 12.15 31.21
C TRP A 473 7.32 13.37 32.00
N GLY A 474 6.03 13.44 32.30
CA GLY A 474 5.41 14.62 32.93
C GLY A 474 5.08 15.75 31.95
N GLU A 475 5.13 15.51 30.64
CA GLU A 475 4.94 16.55 29.63
C GLU A 475 3.53 17.16 29.61
N LEU A 476 2.53 16.53 30.22
CA LEU A 476 1.18 17.09 30.34
C LEU A 476 1.01 18.04 31.51
N VAL A 477 1.83 17.92 32.56
CA VAL A 477 1.66 18.68 33.81
C VAL A 477 1.63 20.19 33.56
N PRO A 478 2.52 20.79 32.74
CA PRO A 478 2.46 22.23 32.43
C PRO A 478 1.15 22.64 31.72
N THR A 479 0.63 21.77 30.85
CA THR A 479 -0.62 22.01 30.12
C THR A 479 -1.83 21.94 31.05
N LEU A 480 -1.89 20.93 31.92
CA LEU A 480 -2.95 20.78 32.92
C LEU A 480 -2.99 21.97 33.89
N GLN A 481 -1.81 22.42 34.35
CA GLN A 481 -1.67 23.60 35.18
C GLN A 481 -2.17 24.87 34.50
N MET A 482 -1.77 25.07 33.23
CA MET A 482 -2.21 26.21 32.43
C MET A 482 -3.73 26.20 32.23
N LEU A 483 -4.31 25.06 31.83
CA LEU A 483 -5.74 24.94 31.56
C LEU A 483 -6.60 25.17 32.82
N LYS A 484 -6.20 24.65 33.98
CA LYS A 484 -6.90 24.92 35.25
C LYS A 484 -6.78 26.36 35.73
N GLY A 485 -5.77 27.10 35.26
CA GLY A 485 -5.60 28.53 35.57
C GLY A 485 -6.41 29.47 34.68
N LEU A 486 -7.11 28.97 33.66
CA LEU A 486 -7.97 29.77 32.81
C LEU A 486 -9.22 30.24 33.57
N LYS A 487 -9.81 31.34 33.10
CA LYS A 487 -11.07 31.87 33.67
C LYS A 487 -12.20 30.83 33.58
N ASP A 488 -12.31 30.18 32.43
CA ASP A 488 -13.26 29.10 32.15
C ASP A 488 -12.47 27.84 31.78
N PRO A 489 -12.04 27.03 32.76
CA PRO A 489 -11.21 25.85 32.52
C PRO A 489 -12.02 24.72 31.84
N PRO A 490 -11.40 23.92 30.94
CA PRO A 490 -12.05 22.75 30.39
C PRO A 490 -12.35 21.69 31.46
N LYS A 491 -13.31 20.82 31.16
CA LYS A 491 -13.47 19.56 31.89
C LYS A 491 -12.41 18.57 31.40
N VAL A 492 -11.56 18.08 32.30
CA VAL A 492 -10.44 17.19 32.01
C VAL A 492 -10.81 15.77 32.43
N ILE A 493 -10.67 14.82 31.51
CA ILE A 493 -11.09 13.42 31.68
C ILE A 493 -9.87 12.51 31.51
N LEU A 494 -9.67 11.57 32.43
CA LEU A 494 -8.69 10.51 32.27
C LEU A 494 -9.36 9.28 31.68
N GLY A 495 -9.00 8.89 30.46
CA GLY A 495 -9.42 7.63 29.85
C GLY A 495 -8.43 6.51 30.15
N LEU A 496 -8.88 5.42 30.78
CA LEU A 496 -8.07 4.25 31.09
C LEU A 496 -8.65 3.01 30.40
N ARG A 497 -7.79 2.12 29.94
CA ARG A 497 -8.20 0.75 29.61
C ARG A 497 -8.40 -0.06 30.88
N ASP A 498 -9.13 -1.16 30.76
CA ASP A 498 -9.28 -2.20 31.78
C ASP A 498 -7.95 -2.55 32.47
N ILE A 499 -6.95 -2.93 31.69
CA ILE A 499 -5.67 -3.46 32.15
C ILE A 499 -4.56 -2.66 31.47
N LEU A 500 -3.82 -1.91 32.27
CA LEU A 500 -2.69 -1.05 31.86
C LEU A 500 -1.36 -1.80 31.90
N ASP A 501 -1.11 -2.51 32.99
CA ASP A 501 0.05 -3.37 33.26
C ASP A 501 -0.22 -4.16 34.56
N ALA A 502 0.80 -4.84 35.10
CA ALA A 502 0.73 -5.45 36.43
C ALA A 502 0.35 -4.41 37.52
N PRO A 503 -0.64 -4.69 38.39
CA PRO A 503 -1.12 -3.74 39.41
C PRO A 503 -0.03 -3.15 40.29
N GLU A 504 0.91 -3.96 40.77
CA GLU A 504 2.01 -3.54 41.64
C GLU A 504 2.95 -2.58 40.91
N VAL A 505 3.27 -2.90 39.65
CA VAL A 505 4.15 -2.11 38.78
C VAL A 505 3.51 -0.76 38.47
N THR A 506 2.24 -0.75 38.07
CA THR A 506 1.52 0.50 37.76
C THR A 506 1.42 1.39 39.00
N ARG A 507 1.09 0.84 40.18
CA ARG A 507 1.01 1.60 41.44
C ARG A 507 2.35 2.21 41.84
N GLU A 508 3.46 1.47 41.65
CA GLU A 508 4.80 1.97 41.91
C GLU A 508 5.17 3.13 40.97
N LEU A 509 4.94 2.94 39.67
CA LEU A 509 5.21 3.98 38.66
C LEU A 509 4.37 5.24 38.93
N TRP A 510 3.09 5.08 39.25
CA TRP A 510 2.21 6.22 39.54
C TRP A 510 2.59 6.95 40.82
N ARG A 511 3.10 6.25 41.85
CA ARG A 511 3.66 6.90 43.06
C ARG A 511 4.94 7.67 42.71
N ARG A 512 5.87 7.04 41.99
CA ARG A 512 7.14 7.65 41.57
C ARG A 512 6.93 8.89 40.71
N ASP A 513 5.97 8.84 39.78
CA ASP A 513 5.74 9.89 38.79
C ASP A 513 4.74 10.96 39.29
N GLY A 514 4.26 10.85 40.54
CA GLY A 514 3.28 11.79 41.12
C GLY A 514 1.91 11.77 40.44
N ALA A 515 1.56 10.66 39.78
CA ALA A 515 0.34 10.57 38.98
C ALA A 515 -0.93 10.69 39.84
N TYR A 516 -0.94 10.14 41.06
CA TYR A 516 -2.08 10.25 41.97
C TYR A 516 -2.41 11.70 42.33
N ASP A 517 -1.39 12.51 42.65
CA ASP A 517 -1.56 13.94 42.95
C ASP A 517 -2.06 14.70 41.72
N VAL A 518 -1.54 14.37 40.55
CA VAL A 518 -1.97 14.98 39.28
C VAL A 518 -3.42 14.62 38.97
N ILE A 519 -3.81 13.36 39.15
CA ILE A 519 -5.20 12.90 39.01
C ILE A 519 -6.12 13.69 39.94
N SER A 520 -5.81 13.70 41.24
CA SER A 520 -6.64 14.38 42.24
C SER A 520 -6.78 15.87 42.01
N ARG A 521 -5.75 16.54 41.46
CA ARG A 521 -5.72 18.00 41.34
C ARG A 521 -6.27 18.52 40.01
N TYR A 522 -6.06 17.79 38.91
CA TYR A 522 -6.31 18.33 37.58
C TYR A 522 -7.41 17.61 36.80
N TYR A 523 -7.85 16.43 37.22
CA TYR A 523 -8.89 15.68 36.52
C TYR A 523 -10.25 15.83 37.19
N ASP A 524 -11.29 15.98 36.37
CA ASP A 524 -12.67 16.12 36.82
C ASP A 524 -13.40 14.77 36.82
N SER A 525 -12.99 13.82 35.97
CA SER A 525 -13.56 12.46 35.93
C SER A 525 -12.56 11.43 35.37
N VAL A 526 -12.76 10.16 35.74
CA VAL A 526 -12.01 9.02 35.20
C VAL A 526 -12.97 8.08 34.47
N PHE A 527 -12.69 7.80 33.20
CA PHE A 527 -13.44 6.84 32.39
C PHE A 527 -12.64 5.57 32.23
N VAL A 528 -13.20 4.44 32.68
CA VAL A 528 -12.59 3.12 32.51
C VAL A 528 -13.28 2.38 31.36
N PHE A 529 -12.52 2.13 30.29
CA PHE A 529 -12.94 1.32 29.16
C PHE A 529 -12.80 -0.17 29.51
N GLY A 530 -13.70 -0.64 30.37
CA GLY A 530 -13.73 -2.00 30.89
C GLY A 530 -14.96 -2.22 31.75
N SER A 531 -14.96 -3.32 32.50
CA SER A 531 -16.01 -3.66 33.46
C SER A 531 -15.38 -4.13 34.78
N PRO A 532 -15.89 -3.66 35.93
CA PRO A 532 -15.35 -4.01 37.23
C PRO A 532 -15.55 -5.50 37.56
N GLU A 533 -16.57 -6.14 36.99
CA GLU A 533 -16.82 -7.57 37.14
C GLU A 533 -15.75 -8.44 36.45
N VAL A 534 -15.08 -7.89 35.43
CA VAL A 534 -13.99 -8.57 34.71
C VAL A 534 -12.64 -8.21 35.32
N PHE A 535 -12.38 -6.92 35.53
CA PHE A 535 -11.16 -6.42 36.15
C PHE A 535 -11.42 -5.07 36.83
N ASP A 536 -11.40 -5.07 38.16
CA ASP A 536 -11.62 -3.88 38.97
C ASP A 536 -10.42 -2.92 38.90
N THR A 537 -10.40 -2.11 37.84
CA THR A 537 -9.32 -1.18 37.49
C THR A 537 -9.03 -0.19 38.63
N THR A 538 -10.06 0.26 39.34
CA THR A 538 -9.89 1.27 40.39
C THR A 538 -9.22 0.68 41.63
N ALA A 539 -9.67 -0.49 42.09
CA ALA A 539 -9.06 -1.19 43.20
C ALA A 539 -7.63 -1.64 42.87
N GLN A 540 -7.41 -2.20 41.66
CA GLN A 540 -6.11 -2.72 41.24
C GLN A 540 -5.05 -1.63 41.11
N TYR A 541 -5.42 -0.46 40.60
CA TYR A 541 -4.50 0.67 40.41
C TYR A 541 -4.57 1.73 41.51
N GLY A 542 -5.31 1.50 42.59
CA GLY A 542 -5.33 2.36 43.78
C GLY A 542 -6.01 3.70 43.57
N LEU A 543 -7.00 3.77 42.67
CA LEU A 543 -7.76 5.00 42.40
C LEU A 543 -8.79 5.30 43.50
N ASP A 544 -9.35 4.29 44.16
CA ASP A 544 -10.41 4.45 45.16
C ASP A 544 -10.00 5.34 46.36
N GLY A 545 -8.70 5.35 46.68
CA GLY A 545 -8.15 6.19 47.75
C GLY A 545 -7.51 7.50 47.28
N ALA A 546 -7.30 7.66 45.98
CA ALA A 546 -6.54 8.78 45.41
C ALA A 546 -7.40 9.77 44.61
N PHE A 547 -8.58 9.36 44.15
CA PHE A 547 -9.47 10.22 43.38
C PHE A 547 -10.83 10.32 44.05
N VAL A 548 -11.21 11.54 44.44
CA VAL A 548 -12.49 11.83 45.11
C VAL A 548 -13.63 12.05 44.10
N GLY A 549 -13.30 12.22 42.81
CA GLY A 549 -14.28 12.47 41.76
C GLY A 549 -14.98 11.21 41.24
N GLU A 550 -15.84 11.40 40.23
CA GLU A 550 -16.61 10.30 39.63
C GLU A 550 -15.74 9.42 38.73
N VAL A 551 -15.62 8.14 39.09
CA VAL A 551 -15.09 7.10 38.19
C VAL A 551 -16.26 6.39 37.51
N THR A 552 -16.29 6.46 36.18
CA THR A 552 -17.28 5.74 35.38
C THR A 552 -16.63 4.60 34.61
N TYR A 553 -17.04 3.37 34.91
CA TYR A 553 -16.83 2.27 33.97
C TYR A 553 -17.75 2.48 32.78
N CYS A 554 -17.19 2.61 31.58
CA CYS A 554 -17.93 2.85 30.33
C CYS A 554 -18.31 1.55 29.62
N GLY A 555 -17.71 0.43 29.99
CA GLY A 555 -17.75 -0.81 29.19
C GLY A 555 -16.59 -0.84 28.20
N TYR A 556 -16.58 -1.85 27.35
CA TYR A 556 -15.52 -2.08 26.39
C TYR A 556 -15.72 -1.30 25.10
N LEU A 557 -14.61 -0.73 24.62
CA LEU A 557 -14.57 0.16 23.46
C LEU A 557 -14.02 -0.59 22.25
N CYS A 558 -14.85 -0.72 21.22
CA CYS A 558 -14.54 -1.40 19.96
C CYS A 558 -15.34 -0.79 18.80
N SER A 559 -14.99 -1.12 17.56
CA SER A 559 -15.74 -0.71 16.37
C SER A 559 -17.19 -1.22 16.44
N GLU A 560 -18.15 -0.39 16.02
CA GLU A 560 -19.57 -0.77 15.98
C GLU A 560 -19.97 -1.54 14.70
N GLU A 561 -19.01 -1.89 13.84
CA GLU A 561 -19.24 -2.69 12.62
C GLU A 561 -20.17 -3.89 12.88
N ALA A 562 -21.26 -3.96 12.12
CA ALA A 562 -22.26 -5.00 12.27
C ALA A 562 -21.71 -6.38 11.86
N HIS A 563 -22.11 -7.42 12.60
CA HIS A 563 -21.93 -8.81 12.17
C HIS A 563 -22.76 -9.03 10.90
N THR A 564 -22.13 -8.97 9.73
CA THR A 564 -22.77 -9.21 8.44
C THR A 564 -22.61 -10.68 8.07
N ALA A 565 -23.65 -11.48 8.32
CA ALA A 565 -23.72 -12.88 7.88
C ALA A 565 -23.56 -13.04 6.34
N ASN A 566 -23.76 -11.93 5.59
CA ASN A 566 -23.66 -11.86 4.14
C ASN A 566 -22.46 -11.05 3.61
N ALA A 567 -21.37 -10.89 4.38
CA ALA A 567 -20.11 -10.31 3.87
C ALA A 567 -19.44 -11.14 2.74
N HIS A 568 -20.10 -12.21 2.29
CA HIS A 568 -19.66 -13.19 1.30
C HIS A 568 -19.58 -12.72 -0.17
N MET A 569 -19.82 -11.45 -0.51
CA MET A 569 -19.90 -11.06 -1.94
C MET A 569 -18.77 -10.20 -2.52
N ARG A 570 -17.75 -9.76 -1.77
CA ARG A 570 -16.75 -8.82 -2.36
C ARG A 570 -15.26 -9.03 -2.08
N ALA A 571 -14.77 -10.07 -1.36
CA ALA A 571 -13.34 -10.08 -0.97
C ALA A 571 -12.53 -11.40 -1.05
N ALA A 572 -13.09 -12.56 -1.44
CA ALA A 572 -12.26 -13.75 -1.65
C ALA A 572 -12.88 -14.75 -2.63
N PRO A 573 -12.08 -15.45 -3.47
CA PRO A 573 -12.55 -16.58 -4.24
C PRO A 573 -13.03 -17.68 -3.29
N ARG A 574 -14.14 -18.34 -3.63
CA ARG A 574 -14.56 -19.59 -2.98
C ARG A 574 -13.42 -20.62 -3.10
N ILE A 575 -12.83 -21.09 -2.01
CA ILE A 575 -11.83 -22.16 -2.07
C ILE A 575 -12.06 -23.25 -0.99
N ALA A 576 -12.37 -24.43 -1.55
CA ALA A 576 -12.07 -25.81 -1.18
C ALA A 576 -12.33 -26.43 0.21
N ASN A 577 -12.32 -25.74 1.38
CA ASN A 577 -12.34 -26.48 2.67
C ASN A 577 -13.11 -25.85 3.86
N ASN A 578 -14.10 -25.00 3.61
CA ASN A 578 -15.12 -24.51 4.57
C ASN A 578 -14.65 -23.85 5.89
N LYS A 579 -13.34 -23.69 6.17
CA LYS A 579 -12.82 -23.10 7.41
C LYS A 579 -11.72 -22.05 7.18
N LEU A 580 -11.78 -20.93 7.90
CA LEU A 580 -10.82 -19.82 7.84
C LEU A 580 -10.21 -19.48 9.21
N VAL A 581 -8.87 -19.43 9.27
CA VAL A 581 -8.11 -18.95 10.43
C VAL A 581 -7.51 -17.57 10.13
N VAL A 582 -7.78 -16.58 10.97
CA VAL A 582 -7.20 -15.24 10.85
C VAL A 582 -6.21 -15.01 11.98
N VAL A 583 -4.94 -14.76 11.64
CA VAL A 583 -3.88 -14.40 12.59
C VAL A 583 -3.69 -12.89 12.54
N ALA A 584 -3.99 -12.17 13.62
CA ALA A 584 -3.94 -10.71 13.66
C ALA A 584 -3.40 -10.16 14.99
N ALA A 585 -2.54 -9.13 14.90
CA ALA A 585 -1.90 -8.52 16.08
C ALA A 585 -1.92 -6.98 16.04
N GLY A 586 -2.95 -6.39 15.41
CA GLY A 586 -3.13 -4.94 15.36
C GLY A 586 -1.96 -4.22 14.66
N GLY A 587 -1.22 -3.40 15.41
CA GLY A 587 -0.09 -2.62 14.87
C GLY A 587 1.08 -3.45 14.35
N GLY A 588 1.30 -4.65 14.91
CA GLY A 588 2.27 -5.61 14.38
C GLY A 588 3.71 -5.50 14.85
N TYR A 589 4.06 -4.46 15.61
CA TYR A 589 5.45 -4.12 15.97
C TYR A 589 6.23 -5.29 16.61
N ASP A 590 5.60 -6.02 17.52
CA ASP A 590 6.19 -7.14 18.27
C ASP A 590 5.49 -8.49 17.99
N ALA A 591 4.72 -8.57 16.90
CA ALA A 591 3.89 -9.73 16.60
C ALA A 591 4.62 -10.88 15.89
N TYR A 592 5.84 -10.62 15.41
CA TYR A 592 6.60 -11.57 14.62
C TYR A 592 6.79 -12.94 15.29
N PRO A 593 7.14 -13.06 16.59
CA PRO A 593 7.31 -14.36 17.24
C PRO A 593 6.04 -15.22 17.21
N MET A 594 4.88 -14.63 17.54
CA MET A 594 3.59 -15.31 17.50
C MET A 594 3.25 -15.77 16.07
N MET A 595 3.36 -14.85 15.09
CA MET A 595 3.01 -15.17 13.70
C MET A 595 3.94 -16.22 13.09
N SER A 596 5.24 -16.17 13.40
CA SER A 596 6.19 -17.20 12.96
C SER A 596 5.89 -18.55 13.60
N ALA A 597 5.48 -18.58 14.89
CA ALA A 597 5.06 -19.82 15.53
C ALA A 597 3.80 -20.42 14.86
N CYS A 598 2.82 -19.58 14.49
CA CYS A 598 1.66 -20.02 13.72
C CYS A 598 2.05 -20.61 12.35
N LEU A 599 2.92 -19.93 11.60
CA LEU A 599 3.37 -20.44 10.30
C LEU A 599 4.15 -21.75 10.43
N LYS A 600 5.02 -21.89 11.45
CA LYS A 600 5.69 -23.16 11.75
C LYS A 600 4.71 -24.28 12.11
N ALA A 601 3.61 -23.95 12.79
CA ALA A 601 2.53 -24.91 13.06
C ALA A 601 1.82 -25.32 11.75
N PHE A 602 1.53 -24.38 10.86
CA PHE A 602 0.91 -24.67 9.56
C PHE A 602 1.83 -25.53 8.67
N GLN A 603 3.15 -25.31 8.73
CA GLN A 603 4.13 -26.12 8.00
C GLN A 603 4.11 -27.61 8.39
N LEU A 604 3.65 -27.97 9.60
CA LEU A 604 3.50 -29.38 9.99
C LEU A 604 2.46 -30.12 9.15
N PHE A 605 1.49 -29.41 8.57
CA PHE A 605 0.50 -29.97 7.65
C PHE A 605 0.94 -29.90 6.18
N GLY A 606 1.86 -28.99 5.85
CA GLY A 606 2.26 -28.74 4.46
C GLY A 606 1.08 -28.30 3.59
N LYS A 607 0.92 -28.95 2.43
CA LYS A 607 -0.17 -28.64 1.48
C LYS A 607 -1.54 -29.17 1.93
N ASP A 608 -1.57 -30.08 2.88
CA ASP A 608 -2.79 -30.75 3.38
C ASP A 608 -3.42 -29.99 4.56
N LEU A 609 -3.16 -28.68 4.66
CA LEU A 609 -3.73 -27.83 5.70
C LEU A 609 -5.28 -27.86 5.62
N PRO A 610 -5.98 -28.22 6.72
CA PRO A 610 -7.43 -28.44 6.67
C PRO A 610 -8.26 -27.14 6.65
N PHE A 611 -7.61 -25.98 6.58
CA PHE A 611 -8.22 -24.65 6.57
C PHE A 611 -7.36 -23.68 5.75
N GLU A 612 -7.96 -22.57 5.32
CA GLU A 612 -7.18 -21.44 4.82
C GLU A 612 -6.74 -20.54 5.97
N ALA A 613 -5.60 -19.86 5.82
CA ALA A 613 -5.19 -18.85 6.79
C ALA A 613 -4.86 -17.49 6.17
N VAL A 614 -5.21 -16.44 6.90
CA VAL A 614 -4.82 -15.06 6.59
C VAL A 614 -4.03 -14.49 7.77
N VAL A 615 -2.79 -14.11 7.53
CA VAL A 615 -1.89 -13.49 8.51
C VAL A 615 -1.81 -11.99 8.24
N ILE A 616 -2.40 -11.19 9.12
CA ILE A 616 -2.42 -9.72 9.02
C ILE A 616 -1.32 -9.18 9.93
N THR A 617 -0.18 -8.85 9.32
CA THR A 617 1.07 -8.51 10.03
C THR A 617 1.00 -7.21 10.81
N GLY A 618 0.26 -6.21 10.32
CA GLY A 618 0.23 -4.87 10.88
C GLY A 618 1.27 -3.94 10.22
N PRO A 619 0.97 -2.64 10.12
CA PRO A 619 1.80 -1.70 9.37
C PRO A 619 3.14 -1.38 10.03
N LEU A 620 3.26 -1.58 11.36
CA LEU A 620 4.46 -1.30 12.16
C LEU A 620 5.42 -2.49 12.26
N MET A 621 5.07 -3.66 11.71
CA MET A 621 6.02 -4.77 11.63
C MET A 621 7.17 -4.43 10.69
N GLU A 622 8.41 -4.73 11.11
CA GLU A 622 9.61 -4.50 10.31
C GLU A 622 9.56 -5.24 8.97
N HIS A 623 10.13 -4.63 7.93
CA HIS A 623 10.11 -5.19 6.59
C HIS A 623 10.72 -6.61 6.53
N GLU A 624 11.88 -6.81 7.16
CA GLU A 624 12.58 -8.10 7.18
C GLU A 624 11.76 -9.21 7.87
N GLN A 625 11.05 -8.86 8.95
CA GLN A 625 10.14 -9.78 9.65
C GLN A 625 8.96 -10.17 8.76
N ARG A 626 8.35 -9.20 8.06
CA ARG A 626 7.26 -9.49 7.10
C ARG A 626 7.72 -10.40 5.97
N GLU A 627 8.91 -10.16 5.42
CA GLU A 627 9.51 -11.01 4.38
C GLU A 627 9.83 -12.41 4.90
N SER A 628 10.27 -12.54 6.14
CA SER A 628 10.45 -13.85 6.79
C SER A 628 9.12 -14.61 6.92
N LEU A 629 8.04 -13.95 7.33
CA LEU A 629 6.70 -14.57 7.40
C LEU A 629 6.20 -14.97 6.00
N ARG A 630 6.39 -14.13 4.98
CA ARG A 630 6.04 -14.45 3.59
C ARG A 630 6.79 -15.68 3.08
N ARG A 631 8.10 -15.77 3.34
CA ARG A 631 8.90 -16.96 3.01
C ARG A 631 8.41 -18.20 3.73
N GLN A 632 8.08 -18.10 5.02
CA GLN A 632 7.53 -19.22 5.79
C GLN A 632 6.16 -19.71 5.27
N ALA A 633 5.37 -18.81 4.69
CA ALA A 633 4.06 -19.13 4.12
C ALA A 633 4.12 -19.75 2.70
N GLN A 634 5.27 -19.74 2.02
CA GLN A 634 5.40 -20.26 0.66
C GLN A 634 5.01 -21.75 0.58
N GLY A 635 4.13 -22.07 -0.38
CA GLY A 635 3.66 -23.44 -0.60
C GLY A 635 2.54 -23.90 0.32
N LEU A 636 2.06 -23.05 1.23
CA LEU A 636 0.89 -23.29 2.09
C LEU A 636 -0.32 -22.48 1.58
N PRO A 637 -1.57 -22.87 1.89
CA PRO A 637 -2.77 -22.07 1.62
C PRO A 637 -2.91 -20.92 2.63
N VAL A 638 -1.88 -20.07 2.68
CA VAL A 638 -1.76 -18.97 3.64
C VAL A 638 -1.48 -17.65 2.92
N ARG A 639 -2.26 -16.61 3.21
CA ARG A 639 -2.05 -15.26 2.69
C ARG A 639 -1.45 -14.37 3.77
N VAL A 640 -0.34 -13.69 3.48
CA VAL A 640 0.28 -12.73 4.39
C VAL A 640 -0.02 -11.31 3.92
N LEU A 641 -0.84 -10.59 4.67
CA LEU A 641 -1.27 -9.21 4.38
C LEU A 641 -0.59 -8.23 5.34
N ARG A 642 -0.29 -7.02 4.85
CA ARG A 642 0.25 -5.94 5.69
C ARG A 642 -0.82 -5.32 6.57
N TYR A 643 -1.96 -4.98 5.97
CA TYR A 643 -3.06 -4.27 6.62
C TYR A 643 -4.36 -4.55 5.87
N VAL A 644 -5.51 -4.40 6.56
CA VAL A 644 -6.86 -4.50 6.00
C VAL A 644 -7.69 -3.32 6.51
N ASN A 645 -8.53 -2.75 5.65
CA ASN A 645 -9.26 -1.52 5.94
C ASN A 645 -10.54 -1.73 6.78
N ASP A 646 -10.99 -2.97 6.94
CA ASP A 646 -12.21 -3.33 7.67
C ASP A 646 -12.02 -4.64 8.45
N LEU A 647 -13.03 -5.02 9.24
CA LEU A 647 -13.03 -6.29 9.98
C LEU A 647 -13.48 -7.48 9.13
N GLY A 648 -13.55 -7.37 7.79
CA GLY A 648 -14.15 -8.35 6.90
C GLY A 648 -13.60 -9.77 7.07
N TYR A 649 -12.28 -9.93 7.06
CA TYR A 649 -11.64 -11.23 7.31
C TYR A 649 -11.97 -11.78 8.71
N MET A 650 -11.93 -10.93 9.73
CA MET A 650 -12.25 -11.34 11.10
C MET A 650 -13.72 -11.74 11.23
N ASN A 651 -14.63 -11.07 10.51
CA ASN A 651 -16.06 -11.33 10.51
C ASN A 651 -16.42 -12.69 9.89
N VAL A 652 -15.63 -13.18 8.94
CA VAL A 652 -15.84 -14.51 8.33
C VAL A 652 -14.91 -15.59 8.90
N ALA A 653 -14.04 -15.26 9.83
CA ALA A 653 -13.16 -16.23 10.47
C ALA A 653 -13.93 -17.25 11.31
N ASP A 654 -13.51 -18.50 11.26
CA ASP A 654 -13.89 -19.53 12.22
C ASP A 654 -13.07 -19.42 13.49
N LEU A 655 -11.79 -19.03 13.35
CA LEU A 655 -10.86 -18.83 14.45
C LEU A 655 -10.01 -17.57 14.24
N VAL A 656 -9.90 -16.76 15.28
CA VAL A 656 -8.97 -15.62 15.34
C VAL A 656 -7.82 -15.95 16.30
N VAL A 657 -6.59 -15.89 15.81
CA VAL A 657 -5.37 -15.99 16.61
C VAL A 657 -4.81 -14.59 16.84
N THR A 658 -4.61 -14.19 18.09
CA THR A 658 -4.19 -12.82 18.42
C THR A 658 -3.34 -12.75 19.69
N MET A 659 -2.63 -11.63 19.89
CA MET A 659 -1.81 -11.38 21.08
C MET A 659 -2.60 -10.90 22.30
N ALA A 660 -3.94 -10.91 22.24
CA ALA A 660 -4.82 -10.32 23.25
C ALA A 660 -4.55 -8.83 23.54
N GLY A 661 -4.17 -8.08 22.49
CA GLY A 661 -4.24 -6.62 22.52
C GLY A 661 -5.69 -6.17 22.67
N TYR A 662 -5.92 -5.09 23.41
CA TYR A 662 -7.26 -4.60 23.78
C TYR A 662 -8.21 -4.50 22.57
N ASN A 663 -7.84 -3.78 21.50
CA ASN A 663 -8.74 -3.56 20.36
C ASN A 663 -9.07 -4.86 19.61
N THR A 664 -8.06 -5.57 19.11
CA THR A 664 -8.23 -6.77 18.29
C THR A 664 -8.98 -7.88 19.03
N LEU A 665 -8.73 -8.02 20.35
CA LEU A 665 -9.44 -8.99 21.16
C LEU A 665 -10.93 -8.64 21.27
N LEU A 666 -11.26 -7.38 21.56
CA LEU A 666 -12.64 -6.95 21.73
C LEU A 666 -13.43 -6.96 20.41
N GLU A 667 -12.78 -6.67 19.29
CA GLU A 667 -13.35 -6.82 17.95
C GLU A 667 -13.73 -8.28 17.68
N ALA A 668 -12.83 -9.23 17.99
CA ALA A 668 -13.10 -10.66 17.83
C ALA A 668 -14.23 -11.15 18.77
N ILE A 669 -14.28 -10.67 20.01
CA ILE A 669 -15.34 -10.97 20.98
C ILE A 669 -16.69 -10.44 20.49
N ARG A 670 -16.74 -9.17 20.03
CA ARG A 670 -17.97 -8.56 19.49
C ARG A 670 -18.50 -9.33 18.28
N LEU A 671 -17.59 -9.75 17.41
CA LEU A 671 -17.91 -10.57 16.23
C LEU A 671 -18.22 -12.04 16.59
N ARG A 672 -18.19 -12.41 17.87
CA ARG A 672 -18.48 -13.75 18.37
C ARG A 672 -17.60 -14.80 17.70
N LYS A 673 -16.29 -14.58 17.69
CA LYS A 673 -15.30 -15.48 17.11
C LYS A 673 -14.73 -16.42 18.14
N ARG A 674 -14.28 -17.62 17.71
CA ARG A 674 -13.36 -18.42 18.51
C ARG A 674 -12.04 -17.69 18.56
N ILE A 675 -11.41 -17.64 19.74
CA ILE A 675 -10.20 -16.85 19.95
C ILE A 675 -9.13 -17.72 20.60
N LEU A 676 -8.00 -17.83 19.91
CA LEU A 676 -6.76 -18.36 20.45
C LEU A 676 -5.81 -17.19 20.75
N ALA A 677 -5.58 -16.94 22.04
CA ALA A 677 -4.80 -15.82 22.52
C ALA A 677 -3.37 -16.26 22.89
N ILE A 678 -2.37 -15.59 22.32
CA ILE A 678 -0.94 -15.86 22.53
C ILE A 678 -0.27 -14.54 22.92
N PRO A 679 -0.30 -14.14 24.20
CA PRO A 679 0.22 -12.85 24.64
C PRO A 679 1.74 -12.80 24.48
N ARG A 680 2.33 -11.60 24.38
CA ARG A 680 3.80 -11.46 24.47
C ARG A 680 4.32 -11.71 25.89
N GLU A 681 5.61 -12.02 26.01
CA GLU A 681 6.29 -12.19 27.31
C GLU A 681 6.41 -10.88 28.10
N GLY A 682 6.85 -9.79 27.44
CA GLY A 682 7.13 -8.51 28.09
C GLY A 682 7.50 -7.40 27.10
N PRO A 683 7.83 -6.18 27.57
CA PRO A 683 8.05 -5.81 28.97
C PRO A 683 6.77 -5.55 29.79
N SER A 684 5.60 -5.46 29.14
CA SER A 684 4.31 -5.20 29.81
C SER A 684 3.50 -6.47 30.01
N ALA A 685 2.87 -6.61 31.18
CA ALA A 685 2.02 -7.73 31.55
C ALA A 685 0.56 -7.62 31.04
N GLU A 686 0.18 -6.49 30.42
CA GLU A 686 -1.23 -6.21 30.10
C GLU A 686 -1.91 -7.31 29.28
N GLN A 687 -1.20 -7.90 28.31
CA GLN A 687 -1.74 -8.92 27.41
C GLN A 687 -1.88 -10.26 28.14
N ARG A 688 -0.90 -10.60 29.00
CA ARG A 688 -0.93 -11.84 29.81
C ARG A 688 -2.08 -11.81 30.80
N ILE A 689 -2.23 -10.72 31.55
CA ILE A 689 -3.32 -10.56 32.52
C ILE A 689 -4.67 -10.62 31.80
N ARG A 690 -4.80 -9.95 30.64
CA ARG A 690 -6.04 -9.99 29.85
C ARG A 690 -6.36 -11.40 29.36
N CYS A 691 -5.38 -12.14 28.84
CA CYS A 691 -5.55 -13.55 28.49
C CYS A 691 -6.06 -14.38 29.66
N GLU A 692 -5.45 -14.24 30.84
CA GLU A 692 -5.82 -15.02 32.03
C GLU A 692 -7.25 -14.72 32.50
N VAL A 693 -7.59 -13.43 32.62
CA VAL A 693 -8.91 -12.98 33.05
C VAL A 693 -9.99 -13.44 32.06
N PHE A 694 -9.78 -13.21 30.76
CA PHE A 694 -10.77 -13.56 29.74
C PHE A 694 -10.87 -15.08 29.54
N SER A 695 -9.79 -15.83 29.77
CA SER A 695 -9.83 -17.29 29.70
C SER A 695 -10.63 -17.90 30.85
N ARG A 696 -10.55 -17.33 32.07
CA ARG A 696 -11.41 -17.73 33.21
C ARG A 696 -12.90 -17.52 32.94
N LEU A 697 -13.24 -16.53 32.11
CA LEU A 697 -14.61 -16.26 31.67
C LEU A 697 -15.06 -17.13 30.49
N GLY A 698 -14.19 -17.99 29.95
CA GLY A 698 -14.50 -18.82 28.78
C GLY A 698 -14.55 -18.06 27.46
N LEU A 699 -14.04 -16.82 27.41
CA LEU A 699 -14.04 -15.98 26.20
C LEU A 699 -12.90 -16.31 25.24
N VAL A 700 -11.77 -16.82 25.76
CA VAL A 700 -10.57 -17.13 24.98
C VAL A 700 -9.90 -18.41 25.47
N GLN A 701 -9.28 -19.15 24.54
CA GLN A 701 -8.26 -20.12 24.89
C GLN A 701 -6.89 -19.42 24.87
N ALA A 702 -6.13 -19.48 25.96
CA ALA A 702 -4.81 -18.87 26.04
C ALA A 702 -3.69 -19.91 25.93
N ILE A 703 -2.65 -19.60 25.15
CA ILE A 703 -1.37 -20.31 25.17
C ILE A 703 -0.32 -19.34 25.71
N ARG A 704 0.28 -19.68 26.84
CA ARG A 704 1.36 -18.86 27.41
C ARG A 704 2.63 -18.97 26.54
N PRO A 705 3.45 -17.91 26.43
CA PRO A 705 4.68 -17.93 25.63
C PRO A 705 5.60 -19.12 25.93
N GLU A 706 5.73 -19.49 27.21
CA GLU A 706 6.61 -20.58 27.65
C GLU A 706 6.09 -21.96 27.21
N GLN A 707 4.82 -22.03 26.81
CA GLN A 707 4.15 -23.24 26.32
C GLN A 707 4.00 -23.24 24.79
N LEU A 708 4.46 -22.17 24.12
CA LEU A 708 4.28 -21.97 22.69
C LEU A 708 5.18 -22.93 21.90
N SER A 709 4.56 -23.92 21.28
CA SER A 709 5.22 -24.84 20.35
C SER A 709 4.33 -25.09 19.12
N PRO A 710 4.92 -25.41 17.96
CA PRO A 710 4.14 -25.74 16.75
C PRO A 710 3.09 -26.84 17.00
N SER A 711 3.45 -27.91 17.71
CA SER A 711 2.54 -29.01 18.04
C SER A 711 1.38 -28.57 18.93
N ARG A 712 1.65 -27.78 19.98
CA ARG A 712 0.60 -27.26 20.86
C ARG A 712 -0.34 -26.30 20.12
N LEU A 713 0.20 -25.48 19.22
CA LEU A 713 -0.60 -24.59 18.37
C LEU A 713 -1.52 -25.37 17.44
N VAL A 714 -0.99 -26.39 16.76
CA VAL A 714 -1.79 -27.29 15.91
C VAL A 714 -2.96 -27.86 16.70
N GLN A 715 -2.69 -28.43 17.87
CA GLN A 715 -3.73 -28.99 18.72
C GLN A 715 -4.80 -27.96 19.09
N ALA A 716 -4.39 -26.79 19.58
CA ALA A 716 -5.33 -25.74 20.00
C ALA A 716 -6.14 -25.17 18.83
N ILE A 717 -5.56 -25.06 17.63
CA ILE A 717 -6.27 -24.60 16.43
C ILE A 717 -7.36 -25.60 16.06
N LEU A 718 -7.03 -26.89 15.96
CA LEU A 718 -8.01 -27.93 15.62
C LEU A 718 -9.11 -28.04 16.68
N GLU A 719 -8.76 -28.01 17.97
CA GLU A 719 -9.74 -27.98 19.08
C GLU A 719 -10.74 -26.82 18.93
N ASN A 720 -10.32 -25.63 18.51
CA ASN A 720 -11.23 -24.50 18.29
C ASN A 720 -12.07 -24.65 17.02
N LEU A 721 -11.50 -25.19 15.94
CA LEU A 721 -12.22 -25.36 14.67
C LEU A 721 -13.31 -26.43 14.75
N ASP A 722 -13.09 -27.46 15.57
CA ASP A 722 -14.04 -28.56 15.82
C ASP A 722 -15.03 -28.24 16.96
N ALA A 723 -14.79 -27.18 17.73
CA ALA A 723 -15.69 -26.77 18.80
C ALA A 723 -17.06 -26.32 18.25
N GLY A 724 -18.13 -26.67 18.98
CA GLY A 724 -19.51 -26.31 18.65
C GLY A 724 -19.80 -24.80 18.70
N PRO A 725 -21.07 -24.37 18.79
CA PRO A 725 -21.41 -22.94 18.87
C PRO A 725 -20.78 -22.24 20.08
N ILE A 726 -20.46 -20.96 19.94
CA ILE A 726 -19.92 -20.12 21.03
C ILE A 726 -21.06 -19.72 21.96
N THR A 727 -20.91 -20.00 23.25
CA THR A 727 -21.80 -19.47 24.29
C THR A 727 -21.46 -17.99 24.50
N PRO A 728 -22.39 -17.05 24.24
CA PRO A 728 -22.12 -15.64 24.46
C PRO A 728 -21.98 -15.35 25.95
N VAL A 729 -20.86 -14.76 26.35
CA VAL A 729 -20.71 -14.15 27.68
C VAL A 729 -21.14 -12.68 27.54
N PRO A 730 -22.12 -12.21 28.33
CA PRO A 730 -22.58 -10.84 28.23
C PRO A 730 -21.50 -9.88 28.73
N LEU A 731 -20.77 -9.26 27.80
CA LEU A 731 -19.91 -8.11 28.07
C LEU A 731 -20.57 -6.83 27.60
N ARG A 732 -20.45 -5.77 28.39
CA ARG A 732 -20.96 -4.45 28.01
C ARG A 732 -20.00 -3.80 27.00
N MET A 733 -20.40 -3.74 25.72
CA MET A 733 -19.58 -3.27 24.58
C MET A 733 -20.05 -1.90 24.00
N ASP A 734 -20.85 -1.13 24.73
CA ASP A 734 -21.46 0.15 24.32
C ASP A 734 -20.67 1.37 24.85
N ALA A 735 -19.35 1.24 25.00
CA ALA A 735 -18.53 2.27 25.60
C ALA A 735 -18.57 3.61 24.85
N LEU A 736 -18.65 3.59 23.52
CA LEU A 736 -18.70 4.83 22.72
C LEU A 736 -19.89 5.70 23.08
N THR A 737 -21.09 5.11 23.16
CA THR A 737 -22.31 5.80 23.59
C THR A 737 -22.20 6.27 25.03
N THR A 738 -21.64 5.45 25.92
CA THR A 738 -21.50 5.80 27.34
C THR A 738 -20.52 6.96 27.53
N VAL A 739 -19.38 6.94 26.85
CA VAL A 739 -18.35 8.01 26.92
C VAL A 739 -18.92 9.36 26.54
N VAL A 740 -19.57 9.46 25.37
CA VAL A 740 -20.11 10.74 24.89
C VAL A 740 -21.27 11.23 25.75
N ARG A 741 -22.11 10.32 26.26
CA ARG A 741 -23.16 10.65 27.23
C ARG A 741 -22.58 11.25 28.52
N GLN A 742 -21.49 10.69 29.04
CA GLN A 742 -20.85 11.22 30.26
C GLN A 742 -20.14 12.55 29.99
N MET A 743 -19.48 12.70 28.84
CA MET A 743 -18.93 14.00 28.41
C MET A 743 -20.00 15.10 28.40
N ARG A 744 -21.20 14.79 27.86
CA ARG A 744 -22.34 15.72 27.85
C ARG A 744 -22.79 16.10 29.27
N ARG A 745 -22.84 15.14 30.19
CA ARG A 745 -23.23 15.38 31.60
C ARG A 745 -22.24 16.29 32.32
N LEU A 746 -20.94 16.08 32.13
CA LEU A 746 -19.88 16.92 32.71
C LEU A 746 -19.96 18.39 32.27
N LEU A 747 -20.46 18.64 31.06
CA LEU A 747 -20.68 19.99 30.55
C LEU A 747 -21.98 20.63 31.06
N GLN A 748 -22.98 19.83 31.44
CA GLN A 748 -24.27 20.31 31.94
C GLN A 748 -24.25 20.66 33.44
N SER A 749 -23.41 19.99 34.24
CA SER A 749 -23.33 20.22 35.68
C SER A 749 -22.92 21.64 36.08
N ASP A 750 -22.29 22.41 35.18
CA ASP A 750 -21.92 23.82 35.44
C ASP A 750 -23.08 24.81 35.20
N THR A 751 -24.17 24.39 34.54
CA THR A 751 -25.33 25.27 34.25
C THR A 751 -26.39 25.28 35.34
N ALA A 752 -26.27 24.45 36.38
CA ALA A 752 -27.22 24.36 37.48
C ALA A 752 -26.62 24.92 38.79
N GLN A 753 -26.47 26.25 38.90
CA GLN A 753 -26.44 26.91 40.21
C GLN A 753 -27.89 27.21 40.65
N PRO A 754 -28.27 26.91 41.92
CA PRO A 754 -29.61 27.20 42.41
C PRO A 754 -29.77 28.72 42.63
N THR A 755 -30.79 29.31 42.01
CA THR A 755 -31.28 30.64 42.37
C THR A 755 -31.87 30.61 43.77
N SER A 756 -31.05 30.79 44.81
CA SER A 756 -31.52 31.17 46.14
C SER A 756 -31.77 32.68 46.17
N GLY A 757 -32.93 33.09 45.66
CA GLY A 757 -33.49 34.42 45.86
C GLY A 757 -34.74 34.28 46.73
N ALA A 758 -34.55 34.30 48.05
CA ALA A 758 -35.64 34.39 49.00
C ALA A 758 -36.33 35.76 48.86
N HIS A 759 -37.62 35.75 48.55
CA HIS A 759 -38.52 36.85 48.82
C HIS A 759 -39.68 36.34 49.68
N VAL A 760 -39.74 36.82 50.93
CA VAL A 760 -40.94 36.97 51.76
C VAL A 760 -40.68 38.16 52.69
N PRO A 761 -41.68 39.01 53.03
CA PRO A 761 -42.97 39.27 52.41
C PRO A 761 -43.01 40.58 51.61
#